data_AF-X0J2F7-F1
#
_entry.id   AF-X0J2F7-F1
#
_cell.length_a   1.000
_cell.length_b   1.000
_cell.length_c   1.000
_cell.angle_alpha   90.00
_cell.angle_beta   90.00
_cell.angle_gamma   90.00
#
_symmetry.space_group_name_H-M   'P 1'
#
loop_
_entity.id
_entity.type
_entity.pdbx_description
1 polymer ?
#
loop_
_entity_poly.entity_id
_entity_poly.type
_entity_poly.pdbx_seq_one_letter_code
_entity_poly.pdbx_strand_id
1 'polypeptide(L)'
;MDLSRIKSHGLGHVAIDDSDTDNGPSGNVIDDGRVKVQFHDTPQALAQWCEHLKESFAGDGADSEHLLPPKPSKPRRTSTVAFLPGVEKPAEGPRLNIAIHIVGSRGDVQPFIPIAQLLMKPPYGHRVRICTHASFKEFVEAQGVEFFNIGGDPEALMAYMVKNPGLLPNKDSLKEGDVGKRRKEMMEIISGTWRSCIEAGDGMGDPVKAANVENVDDLFLADVIIANPPSMGHIHCAQKLNIPLHMVFTMPWSPTKAFPHPLAAMSYGDADAKVANYLSFMMMELLTWQGLGDLINKFRRQTLHLDPISPMWGFQLLSRLRIPYSYLWSQTLIPKPSDWDEHLNITGFSFLPLASSYTPPKDLLDFLEAGPPPIYIGFGSIVVKDPQALTNMILKAVELAGVRAIVSKGWGGVGVGEVPDNVYLIGNCPHDWLFQRVSVVVHHGGAGTTAAGIAAGRPTVIVPFFGDQPFWGQMMARAGAGPVSVPYKELTAEILADSIKFALKPEVQEVAKDMAIQIGEEDGAGGTAQDIQDRLDIDSLRCDISPDRLASWLDRKTGAHLSGFAVGCLIDAGLLQSQNLKLLRHRHWYVDEGAEYPLVGAVAAVSGFASAIGTATSDYAERLRNSPGRGKTRRSNVDDTQEGVLTDPEEVKTGEARLRKGPRGANQKDMEILARKMATKTLNGAEPVFLTPKLRRPVTGLHQKHKKAWRAHEGGRNGRVFYVTRVTGKYVGDLAAASARAPVAFFYNVANGFHNAPSNFWNVEVRRRDEITGLGSGLKVAGKEFVLGFYDAFSGIVTKPYEDTKARGIKGLGRGLLRGGFGICGNLGAACFGLPGYALKGLEKEMMKHTTTPLKAELLLIRLRQGHQDWQRATEGEREEVVRRWKALKL
;
A
#
# COMPACT_ATOMS: atom_id res chain seq x y z
N MET A 1 8.37 18.70 15.57
CA MET A 1 7.60 18.20 16.73
C MET A 1 8.55 17.56 17.75
N ASP A 2 8.59 17.92 19.04
CA ASP A 2 9.44 17.25 20.07
C ASP A 2 8.78 15.98 20.59
N LEU A 3 9.25 14.82 20.10
CA LEU A 3 8.64 13.51 20.32
C LEU A 3 8.92 12.95 21.73
N SER A 4 9.67 13.66 22.57
CA SER A 4 9.77 13.40 24.01
C SER A 4 8.42 13.53 24.75
N ARG A 5 7.41 14.12 24.10
CA ARG A 5 6.07 14.44 24.61
C ARG A 5 5.04 13.33 24.43
N ILE A 6 5.35 12.27 23.69
CA ILE A 6 4.44 11.12 23.50
C ILE A 6 4.75 10.07 24.58
N LYS A 7 3.88 9.96 25.58
CA LYS A 7 4.00 8.96 26.65
C LYS A 7 3.08 7.78 26.34
N SER A 8 3.65 6.57 26.38
CA SER A 8 2.88 5.33 26.33
C SER A 8 2.88 4.69 27.72
N HIS A 9 1.71 4.70 28.38
CA HIS A 9 1.55 4.18 29.74
C HIS A 9 1.16 2.68 29.77
N GLY A 10 1.14 2.02 28.60
CA GLY A 10 0.78 0.60 28.46
C GLY A 10 0.37 0.26 27.03
N LEU A 11 0.09 -1.02 26.78
CA LEU A 11 -0.49 -1.49 25.52
C LEU A 11 -1.84 -0.79 25.29
N GLY A 12 -1.91 0.08 24.29
CA GLY A 12 -3.15 0.70 23.86
C GLY A 12 -3.49 2.06 24.44
N HIS A 13 -2.58 2.62 25.24
CA HIS A 13 -2.70 3.99 25.75
C HIS A 13 -1.60 4.85 25.15
N VAL A 14 -2.00 5.86 24.38
CA VAL A 14 -1.11 6.90 23.87
C VAL A 14 -1.60 8.24 24.40
N ALA A 15 -0.72 8.96 25.09
CA ALA A 15 -0.93 10.33 25.53
C ALA A 15 0.10 11.25 24.88
N ILE A 16 -0.32 12.44 24.45
CA ILE A 16 0.55 13.50 23.93
C ILE A 16 0.53 14.63 24.96
N ASP A 17 1.56 14.77 25.79
CA ASP A 17 1.54 15.64 26.98
C ASP A 17 2.71 16.63 27.02
N ASP A 18 2.45 17.86 27.48
CA ASP A 18 3.38 18.99 27.57
C ASP A 18 3.82 19.32 29.02
N SER A 19 3.26 18.66 30.04
CA SER A 19 3.69 18.82 31.45
C SER A 19 3.40 17.56 32.28
N ASP A 20 3.86 17.48 33.53
CA ASP A 20 3.65 16.33 34.43
C ASP A 20 2.19 16.18 34.95
N THR A 21 1.21 16.52 34.11
CA THR A 21 -0.22 16.55 34.43
C THR A 21 -1.00 15.85 33.32
N ASP A 22 -1.77 14.80 33.65
CA ASP A 22 -2.58 13.91 32.76
C ASP A 22 -3.65 14.60 31.85
N ASN A 23 -3.32 15.71 31.18
CA ASN A 23 -4.28 16.62 30.53
C ASN A 23 -4.11 16.75 29.00
N GLY A 24 -3.25 15.94 28.35
CA GLY A 24 -3.04 15.95 26.90
C GLY A 24 -3.94 14.99 26.11
N PRO A 25 -4.10 15.11 24.78
CA PRO A 25 -4.95 14.22 23.98
C PRO A 25 -4.59 12.75 24.20
N SER A 26 -5.58 11.93 24.52
CA SER A 26 -5.42 10.50 24.77
C SER A 26 -6.26 9.66 23.83
N GLY A 27 -5.75 8.47 23.49
CA GLY A 27 -6.44 7.50 22.65
C GLY A 27 -6.56 6.16 23.36
N ASN A 28 -7.78 5.61 23.46
CA ASN A 28 -8.06 4.26 23.96
C ASN A 28 -9.12 3.59 23.09
N VAL A 29 -9.04 2.28 22.91
CA VAL A 29 -10.00 1.53 22.08
C VAL A 29 -11.27 1.19 22.87
N ILE A 30 -12.46 1.36 22.27
CA ILE A 30 -13.76 1.06 22.93
C ILE A 30 -14.49 -0.15 22.31
N ASP A 31 -15.51 -0.64 23.00
CA ASP A 31 -16.19 -1.91 22.73
C ASP A 31 -16.94 -2.02 21.39
N ASP A 32 -17.14 -0.92 20.66
CA ASP A 32 -17.74 -0.89 19.31
C ASP A 32 -16.69 -0.85 18.19
N GLY A 33 -15.43 -0.74 18.58
CA GLY A 33 -14.30 -0.95 17.73
C GLY A 33 -13.56 0.24 17.21
N ARG A 34 -14.11 1.39 17.50
CA ARG A 34 -13.46 2.65 17.22
C ARG A 34 -12.43 2.96 18.29
N VAL A 35 -11.46 3.80 17.95
CA VAL A 35 -10.54 4.38 18.93
C VAL A 35 -11.24 5.58 19.56
N LYS A 36 -11.58 5.50 20.86
CA LYS A 36 -11.97 6.67 21.64
C LYS A 36 -10.80 7.63 21.72
N VAL A 37 -10.95 8.76 21.04
CA VAL A 37 -10.01 9.88 21.15
C VAL A 37 -10.64 10.89 22.10
N GLN A 38 -9.99 11.13 23.24
CA GLN A 38 -10.43 12.06 24.26
C GLN A 38 -9.48 13.25 24.31
N PHE A 39 -10.05 14.43 24.13
CA PHE A 39 -9.37 15.70 24.36
C PHE A 39 -9.77 16.16 25.77
N HIS A 40 -8.80 16.41 26.65
CA HIS A 40 -9.05 16.78 28.05
C HIS A 40 -9.33 18.29 28.19
N ASP A 41 -9.95 18.67 29.31
CA ASP A 41 -10.73 19.91 29.53
C ASP A 41 -9.96 21.25 29.57
N THR A 42 -8.75 21.35 29.00
CA THR A 42 -8.05 22.66 28.94
C THR A 42 -7.95 23.19 27.50
N PRO A 43 -8.85 24.12 27.11
CA PRO A 43 -8.78 24.84 25.84
C PRO A 43 -7.42 25.49 25.60
N GLN A 44 -6.69 25.90 26.65
CA GLN A 44 -5.36 26.52 26.51
C GLN A 44 -4.26 25.55 26.06
N ALA A 45 -4.27 24.29 26.51
CA ALA A 45 -3.25 23.31 26.11
C ALA A 45 -3.47 22.86 24.67
N LEU A 46 -4.72 22.60 24.29
CA LEU A 46 -5.09 22.35 22.90
C LEU A 46 -4.83 23.56 22.02
N ALA A 47 -5.13 24.78 22.47
CA ALA A 47 -4.83 26.02 21.73
C ALA A 47 -3.32 26.24 21.58
N GLN A 48 -2.49 26.01 22.59
CA GLN A 48 -1.03 26.09 22.47
C GLN A 48 -0.46 25.02 21.53
N TRP A 49 -0.97 23.79 21.64
CA TRP A 49 -0.64 22.69 20.75
C TRP A 49 -1.06 22.99 19.30
N CYS A 50 -2.24 23.61 19.12
CA CYS A 50 -2.75 24.10 17.84
C CYS A 50 -2.03 25.33 17.31
N GLU A 51 -1.57 26.25 18.16
CA GLU A 51 -0.78 27.42 17.76
C GLU A 51 0.62 26.98 17.33
N HIS A 52 1.23 26.00 18.00
CA HIS A 52 2.49 25.37 17.53
C HIS A 52 2.31 24.61 16.21
N LEU A 53 1.18 23.92 16.03
CA LEU A 53 0.83 23.28 14.76
C LEU A 53 0.48 24.30 13.69
N LYS A 54 -0.25 25.36 14.01
CA LYS A 54 -0.50 26.49 13.10
C LYS A 54 0.81 27.17 12.77
N GLU A 55 1.77 27.39 13.66
CA GLU A 55 3.07 27.93 13.24
C GLU A 55 3.87 26.96 12.35
N SER A 56 3.63 25.64 12.49
CA SER A 56 4.19 24.60 11.61
C SER A 56 3.44 24.44 10.27
N PHE A 57 2.18 24.86 10.18
CA PHE A 57 1.30 24.68 9.00
C PHE A 57 0.79 26.00 8.37
N ALA A 58 0.93 27.12 9.08
CA ALA A 58 0.54 28.47 8.73
C ALA A 58 1.82 29.30 8.59
N GLY A 59 2.46 29.15 7.43
CA GLY A 59 2.83 30.38 6.73
C GLY A 59 1.53 31.13 6.47
N ASP A 60 1.47 32.39 6.91
CA ASP A 60 0.35 33.32 6.73
C ASP A 60 -0.37 33.14 5.39
N GLY A 61 -1.70 33.29 5.42
CA GLY A 61 -2.55 33.31 4.24
C GLY A 61 -2.13 34.36 3.23
N ALA A 62 -1.28 33.93 2.30
CA ALA A 62 -1.05 34.38 0.93
C ALA A 62 0.08 33.47 0.43
N ASP A 63 -0.19 32.64 -0.58
CA ASP A 63 0.73 31.67 -1.18
C ASP A 63 0.94 30.35 -0.40
N SER A 64 -0.11 29.52 -0.36
CA SER A 64 -0.04 28.08 -0.03
C SER A 64 0.74 27.22 -1.06
N GLU A 65 1.67 27.80 -1.83
CA GLU A 65 2.56 27.06 -2.75
C GLU A 65 3.82 26.48 -2.07
N HIS A 66 4.14 26.86 -0.83
CA HIS A 66 5.50 26.69 -0.29
C HIS A 66 5.70 25.69 0.86
N LEU A 67 4.67 24.93 1.25
CA LEU A 67 4.80 23.72 2.09
C LEU A 67 4.65 22.42 1.28
N LEU A 68 4.63 22.52 -0.05
CA LEU A 68 4.72 21.36 -0.92
C LEU A 68 6.08 20.69 -0.70
N PRO A 69 6.18 19.34 -0.54
CA PRO A 69 7.41 18.68 -0.95
C PRO A 69 7.73 19.21 -2.36
N PRO A 70 8.97 19.64 -2.65
CA PRO A 70 9.28 20.32 -3.90
C PRO A 70 8.64 19.54 -5.04
N LYS A 71 7.85 20.24 -5.88
CA LYS A 71 7.11 19.66 -7.02
C LYS A 71 7.93 18.48 -7.51
N PRO A 72 7.43 17.22 -7.40
CA PRO A 72 8.23 16.02 -7.57
C PRO A 72 9.09 16.29 -8.77
N SER A 73 10.41 16.43 -8.56
CA SER A 73 11.30 17.04 -9.55
C SER A 73 10.86 16.46 -10.87
N LYS A 74 10.27 17.29 -11.77
CA LYS A 74 9.81 16.83 -13.09
C LYS A 74 10.90 15.88 -13.52
N PRO A 75 10.63 14.57 -13.78
CA PRO A 75 11.69 13.62 -14.04
C PRO A 75 12.63 14.35 -14.96
N ARG A 76 13.82 14.65 -14.44
CA ARG A 76 14.72 15.55 -15.12
C ARG A 76 15.08 14.70 -16.32
N ARG A 77 14.36 14.87 -17.43
CA ARG A 77 14.82 14.52 -18.77
C ARG A 77 16.10 15.31 -18.80
N THR A 78 17.17 14.66 -18.36
CA THR A 78 18.53 15.16 -18.51
C THR A 78 18.55 15.48 -19.98
N SER A 79 18.59 16.79 -20.25
CA SER A 79 18.58 17.39 -21.58
C SER A 79 19.14 16.41 -22.62
N THR A 80 18.33 16.01 -23.61
CA THR A 80 18.71 15.90 -25.04
C THR A 80 17.81 15.03 -25.93
N VAL A 81 16.76 14.37 -25.44
CA VAL A 81 15.75 13.79 -26.36
C VAL A 81 14.37 14.31 -26.01
N ALA A 82 14.02 15.50 -26.52
CA ALA A 82 12.62 15.80 -26.77
C ALA A 82 12.06 14.70 -27.68
N PHE A 83 10.79 14.32 -27.55
CA PHE A 83 10.16 13.41 -28.50
C PHE A 83 10.50 13.84 -29.92
N LEU A 84 10.87 12.88 -30.77
CA LEU A 84 11.27 13.14 -32.15
C LEU A 84 10.27 14.07 -32.84
N PRO A 85 10.71 15.22 -33.40
CA PRO A 85 9.85 16.03 -34.26
C PRO A 85 9.34 15.16 -35.42
N GLY A 86 8.02 15.03 -35.55
CA GLY A 86 7.38 14.24 -36.61
C GLY A 86 7.08 12.78 -36.29
N VAL A 87 7.27 12.30 -35.06
CA VAL A 87 6.71 11.00 -34.63
C VAL A 87 5.35 11.23 -33.98
N GLU A 88 4.29 10.74 -34.63
CA GLU A 88 2.93 10.80 -34.10
C GLU A 88 2.82 9.99 -32.80
N LYS A 89 2.20 10.60 -31.80
CA LYS A 89 1.89 9.94 -30.52
C LYS A 89 0.48 9.37 -30.62
N PRO A 90 0.30 8.05 -30.45
CA PRO A 90 -1.03 7.50 -30.29
C PRO A 90 -1.70 8.13 -29.06
N ALA A 91 -2.95 8.58 -29.20
CA ALA A 91 -3.70 9.19 -28.12
C ALA A 91 -3.82 8.26 -26.89
N GLU A 92 -3.89 6.96 -27.14
CA GLU A 92 -4.18 5.89 -26.16
C GLU A 92 -3.05 5.58 -25.16
N GLY A 93 -1.81 6.02 -25.43
CA GLY A 93 -0.68 5.70 -24.55
C GLY A 93 -0.15 4.27 -24.71
N PRO A 94 0.92 3.89 -23.98
CA PRO A 94 1.39 2.51 -23.97
C PRO A 94 0.50 1.61 -23.11
N ARG A 95 0.34 0.35 -23.52
CA ARG A 95 -0.33 -0.67 -22.69
C ARG A 95 0.46 -0.93 -21.40
N LEU A 96 -0.22 -0.83 -20.25
CA LEU A 96 0.37 -1.01 -18.91
C LEU A 96 -0.14 -2.29 -18.25
N ASN A 97 0.69 -2.91 -17.41
CA ASN A 97 0.30 -3.92 -16.44
C ASN A 97 -0.07 -3.25 -15.10
N ILE A 98 -1.33 -3.40 -14.66
CA ILE A 98 -1.84 -2.77 -13.43
C ILE A 98 -2.16 -3.85 -12.40
N ALA A 99 -1.55 -3.74 -11.21
CA ALA A 99 -1.91 -4.55 -10.05
C ALA A 99 -2.81 -3.74 -9.12
N ILE A 100 -4.01 -4.25 -8.84
CA ILE A 100 -4.97 -3.62 -7.94
C ILE A 100 -4.98 -4.37 -6.60
N HIS A 101 -4.37 -3.80 -5.55
CA HIS A 101 -4.29 -4.43 -4.22
C HIS A 101 -5.49 -4.07 -3.36
N ILE A 102 -6.29 -5.09 -3.00
CA ILE A 102 -7.50 -4.90 -2.20
C ILE A 102 -7.52 -5.89 -1.05
N VAL A 103 -7.60 -5.36 0.16
CA VAL A 103 -7.87 -6.14 1.38
C VAL A 103 -9.18 -5.66 1.97
N GLY A 104 -10.11 -6.59 2.20
CA GLY A 104 -11.42 -6.25 2.72
C GLY A 104 -12.50 -7.26 2.33
N SER A 105 -13.74 -6.86 2.57
CA SER A 105 -14.94 -7.63 2.27
C SER A 105 -15.34 -7.50 0.79
N ARG A 106 -16.47 -8.11 0.42
CA ARG A 106 -17.07 -7.89 -0.91
C ARG A 106 -17.35 -6.41 -1.19
N GLY A 107 -17.71 -5.63 -0.16
CA GLY A 107 -17.94 -4.19 -0.28
C GLY A 107 -16.69 -3.39 -0.66
N ASP A 108 -15.50 -3.94 -0.40
CA ASP A 108 -14.22 -3.35 -0.79
C ASP A 108 -13.77 -3.81 -2.17
N VAL A 109 -14.04 -5.07 -2.55
CA VAL A 109 -13.61 -5.65 -3.83
C VAL A 109 -14.50 -5.23 -5.00
N GLN A 110 -15.82 -5.31 -4.81
CA GLN A 110 -16.79 -5.09 -5.89
C GLN A 110 -16.65 -3.72 -6.59
N PRO A 111 -16.42 -2.59 -5.88
CA PRO A 111 -16.27 -1.28 -6.53
C PRO A 111 -15.06 -1.16 -7.47
N PHE A 112 -14.05 -2.02 -7.34
CA PHE A 112 -12.87 -2.00 -8.21
C PHE A 112 -13.08 -2.74 -9.54
N ILE A 113 -14.08 -3.62 -9.62
CA ILE A 113 -14.34 -4.41 -10.82
C ILE A 113 -14.71 -3.52 -12.02
N PRO A 114 -15.68 -2.57 -11.91
CA PRO A 114 -15.98 -1.66 -13.01
C PRO A 114 -14.77 -0.81 -13.43
N ILE A 115 -13.99 -0.33 -12.45
CA ILE A 115 -12.75 0.44 -12.70
C ILE A 115 -11.75 -0.40 -13.51
N ALA A 116 -11.53 -1.66 -13.11
CA ALA A 116 -10.64 -2.58 -13.83
C ALA A 116 -11.14 -2.83 -15.26
N GLN A 117 -12.44 -3.09 -15.43
CA GLN A 117 -13.05 -3.31 -16.74
C GLN A 117 -12.91 -2.10 -17.67
N LEU A 118 -13.02 -0.88 -17.15
CA LEU A 118 -12.82 0.34 -17.92
C LEU A 118 -11.36 0.49 -18.33
N LEU A 119 -10.40 0.33 -17.40
CA LEU A 119 -8.96 0.38 -17.68
C LEU A 119 -8.51 -0.67 -18.70
N MET A 120 -9.22 -1.80 -18.82
CA MET A 120 -8.93 -2.86 -19.80
C MET A 120 -9.46 -2.55 -21.22
N LYS A 121 -10.48 -1.70 -21.34
CA LYS A 121 -11.12 -1.37 -22.62
C LYS A 121 -10.46 -0.15 -23.29
N PRO A 122 -10.66 0.06 -24.60
CA PRO A 122 -10.28 1.31 -25.25
C PRO A 122 -10.91 2.53 -24.56
N PRO A 123 -10.20 3.67 -24.44
CA PRO A 123 -8.90 3.96 -25.06
C PRO A 123 -7.68 3.48 -24.26
N TYR A 124 -7.85 2.83 -23.09
CA TYR A 124 -6.72 2.52 -22.20
C TYR A 124 -6.01 1.19 -22.53
N GLY A 125 -6.78 0.12 -22.77
CA GLY A 125 -6.27 -1.18 -23.24
C GLY A 125 -5.29 -1.90 -22.29
N HIS A 126 -5.29 -1.55 -20.99
CA HIS A 126 -4.34 -2.08 -20.01
C HIS A 126 -4.58 -3.56 -19.68
N ARG A 127 -3.55 -4.25 -19.18
CA ARG A 127 -3.71 -5.57 -18.55
C ARG A 127 -3.88 -5.36 -17.05
N VAL A 128 -5.06 -5.66 -16.52
CA VAL A 128 -5.39 -5.40 -15.12
C VAL A 128 -5.61 -6.72 -14.38
N ARG A 129 -5.02 -6.84 -13.19
CA ARG A 129 -5.33 -7.92 -12.25
C ARG A 129 -5.80 -7.36 -10.92
N ILE A 130 -6.84 -7.97 -10.36
CA ILE A 130 -7.32 -7.73 -9.01
C ILE A 130 -6.62 -8.70 -8.06
N CYS A 131 -5.92 -8.13 -7.09
CA CYS A 131 -5.08 -8.83 -6.14
C CYS A 131 -5.76 -8.78 -4.77
N THR A 132 -6.45 -9.86 -4.39
CA THR A 132 -7.25 -9.91 -3.16
C THR A 132 -7.29 -11.33 -2.58
N HIS A 133 -8.21 -11.60 -1.66
CA HIS A 133 -8.34 -12.88 -0.99
C HIS A 133 -8.82 -14.00 -1.93
N ALA A 134 -8.37 -15.24 -1.67
CA ALA A 134 -8.72 -16.43 -2.44
C ALA A 134 -10.24 -16.64 -2.62
N SER A 135 -11.05 -16.25 -1.63
CA SER A 135 -12.51 -16.40 -1.65
C SER A 135 -13.20 -15.57 -2.75
N PHE A 136 -12.53 -14.55 -3.30
CA PHE A 136 -13.08 -13.72 -4.38
C PHE A 136 -12.64 -14.13 -5.78
N LYS A 137 -11.85 -15.21 -5.94
CA LYS A 137 -11.35 -15.66 -7.25
C LYS A 137 -12.47 -15.81 -8.27
N GLU A 138 -13.45 -16.66 -7.97
CA GLU A 138 -14.57 -16.94 -8.88
C GLU A 138 -15.38 -15.67 -9.19
N PHE A 139 -15.58 -14.82 -8.19
CA PHE A 139 -16.30 -13.56 -8.36
C PHE A 139 -15.58 -12.59 -9.30
N VAL A 140 -14.26 -12.46 -9.19
CA VAL A 140 -13.44 -11.58 -10.04
C VAL A 140 -13.35 -12.14 -11.47
N GLU A 141 -13.06 -13.43 -11.61
CA GLU A 141 -12.90 -14.07 -12.92
C GLU A 141 -14.22 -14.12 -13.70
N ALA A 142 -15.36 -14.30 -13.03
CA ALA A 142 -16.69 -14.22 -13.65
C ALA A 142 -16.99 -12.85 -14.29
N GLN A 143 -16.25 -11.80 -13.90
CA GLN A 143 -16.37 -10.44 -14.46
C GLN A 143 -15.33 -10.16 -15.55
N GLY A 144 -14.56 -11.18 -15.97
CA GLY A 144 -13.57 -11.09 -17.03
C GLY A 144 -12.27 -10.39 -16.63
N VAL A 145 -11.98 -10.27 -15.33
CA VAL A 145 -10.77 -9.62 -14.81
C VAL A 145 -9.78 -10.68 -14.29
N GLU A 146 -8.48 -10.50 -14.52
CA GLU A 146 -7.46 -11.41 -13.97
C GLU A 146 -7.46 -11.35 -12.43
N PHE A 147 -7.33 -12.50 -11.76
CA PHE A 147 -7.26 -12.61 -10.31
C PHE A 147 -5.84 -12.96 -9.82
N PHE A 148 -5.44 -12.44 -8.65
CA PHE A 148 -4.25 -12.89 -7.93
C PHE A 148 -4.49 -12.97 -6.41
N ASN A 149 -4.17 -14.11 -5.79
CA ASN A 149 -4.31 -14.30 -4.36
C ASN A 149 -3.15 -13.63 -3.59
N ILE A 150 -3.47 -12.67 -2.72
CA ILE A 150 -2.49 -12.07 -1.81
C ILE A 150 -2.50 -12.71 -0.41
N GLY A 151 -3.40 -13.65 -0.16
CA GLY A 151 -3.54 -14.34 1.12
C GLY A 151 -4.51 -13.64 2.07
N GLY A 152 -4.58 -14.13 3.30
CA GLY A 152 -5.58 -13.73 4.27
C GLY A 152 -6.98 -14.29 3.97
N ASP A 153 -7.82 -14.26 5.00
CA ASP A 153 -9.20 -14.73 4.93
C ASP A 153 -10.12 -13.59 5.40
N PRO A 154 -10.96 -13.02 4.51
CA PRO A 154 -11.81 -11.89 4.85
C PRO A 154 -12.85 -12.26 5.91
N GLU A 155 -13.32 -13.51 5.93
CA GLU A 155 -14.27 -13.97 6.95
C GLU A 155 -13.60 -14.05 8.31
N ALA A 156 -12.40 -14.60 8.39
CA ALA A 156 -11.66 -14.66 9.64
C ALA A 156 -11.22 -13.27 10.13
N LEU A 157 -10.88 -12.35 9.21
CA LEU A 157 -10.59 -10.95 9.53
C LEU A 157 -11.83 -10.22 10.04
N MET A 158 -12.98 -10.38 9.40
CA MET A 158 -14.26 -9.81 9.84
C MET A 158 -14.73 -10.40 11.16
N ALA A 159 -14.67 -11.73 11.33
CA ALA A 159 -15.01 -12.39 12.58
C ALA A 159 -14.09 -11.94 13.73
N TYR A 160 -12.80 -11.72 13.44
CA TYR A 160 -11.88 -11.13 14.41
C TYR A 160 -12.27 -9.69 14.75
N MET A 161 -12.61 -8.85 13.77
CA MET A 161 -13.09 -7.48 14.01
C MET A 161 -14.45 -7.47 14.74
N VAL A 162 -15.30 -8.47 14.59
CA VAL A 162 -16.55 -8.55 15.36
C VAL A 162 -16.29 -8.98 16.81
N LYS A 163 -15.38 -9.95 17.02
CA LYS A 163 -14.98 -10.42 18.36
C LYS A 163 -14.13 -9.39 19.11
N ASN A 164 -13.35 -8.63 18.36
CA ASN A 164 -12.48 -7.55 18.79
C ASN A 164 -12.84 -6.35 17.93
N PRO A 165 -13.98 -5.69 18.23
CA PRO A 165 -14.37 -4.46 17.55
C PRO A 165 -13.15 -3.54 17.46
N GLY A 166 -12.40 -3.47 18.56
CA GLY A 166 -11.28 -2.58 18.75
C GLY A 166 -10.11 -2.76 17.82
N LEU A 167 -9.35 -1.66 17.60
CA LEU A 167 -8.00 -1.72 17.02
C LEU A 167 -7.04 -2.62 17.82
N LEU A 168 -7.37 -2.90 19.09
CA LEU A 168 -6.62 -3.78 19.98
C LEU A 168 -7.38 -5.07 20.24
N PRO A 169 -6.67 -6.21 20.34
CA PRO A 169 -7.26 -7.46 20.76
C PRO A 169 -7.73 -7.39 22.22
N ASN A 170 -8.90 -7.93 22.49
CA ASN A 170 -9.38 -8.17 23.85
C ASN A 170 -8.45 -9.14 24.59
N LYS A 171 -8.44 -9.05 25.93
CA LYS A 171 -7.60 -9.90 26.79
C LYS A 171 -7.78 -11.40 26.53
N ASP A 172 -8.99 -11.82 26.13
CA ASP A 172 -9.30 -13.21 25.79
C ASP A 172 -8.66 -13.64 24.46
N SER A 173 -8.71 -12.79 23.43
CA SER A 173 -8.00 -13.04 22.15
C SER A 173 -6.47 -13.02 22.28
N LEU A 174 -5.92 -12.30 23.27
CA LEU A 174 -4.49 -12.38 23.61
C LEU A 174 -4.13 -13.74 24.25
N LYS A 175 -4.99 -14.28 25.11
CA LYS A 175 -4.79 -15.60 25.75
C LYS A 175 -4.96 -16.76 24.78
N GLU A 176 -5.87 -16.63 23.81
CA GLU A 176 -6.15 -17.66 22.79
C GLU A 176 -5.10 -17.71 21.65
N GLY A 177 -4.20 -16.73 21.58
CA GLY A 177 -3.14 -16.68 20.56
C GLY A 177 -3.58 -16.13 19.20
N ASP A 178 -4.81 -15.62 19.09
CA ASP A 178 -5.38 -15.06 17.86
C ASP A 178 -4.54 -13.94 17.27
N VAL A 179 -3.91 -13.11 18.12
CA VAL A 179 -3.06 -12.00 17.70
C VAL A 179 -1.87 -12.46 16.87
N GLY A 180 -1.21 -13.56 17.27
CA GLY A 180 -0.09 -14.13 16.52
C GLY A 180 -0.53 -14.63 15.15
N LYS A 181 -1.70 -15.28 15.09
CA LYS A 181 -2.32 -15.75 13.84
C LYS A 181 -2.66 -14.59 12.91
N ARG A 182 -3.31 -13.53 13.41
CA ARG A 182 -3.64 -12.32 12.63
C ARG A 182 -2.41 -11.60 12.11
N ARG A 183 -1.36 -11.47 12.92
CA ARG A 183 -0.07 -10.88 12.49
C ARG A 183 0.58 -11.69 11.37
N LYS A 184 0.50 -13.02 11.44
CA LYS A 184 1.01 -13.90 10.38
C LYS A 184 0.21 -13.75 9.08
N GLU A 185 -1.11 -13.67 9.17
CA GLU A 185 -1.98 -13.39 8.01
C GLU A 185 -1.72 -12.01 7.40
N MET A 186 -1.52 -10.98 8.22
CA MET A 186 -1.15 -9.66 7.72
C MET A 186 0.22 -9.69 7.02
N MET A 187 1.20 -10.43 7.56
CA MET A 187 2.49 -10.62 6.88
C MET A 187 2.34 -11.38 5.56
N GLU A 188 1.42 -12.35 5.49
CA GLU A 188 1.08 -13.07 4.26
C GLU A 188 0.48 -12.12 3.22
N ILE A 189 -0.52 -11.33 3.60
CA ILE A 189 -1.14 -10.27 2.78
C ILE A 189 -0.09 -9.31 2.23
N ILE A 190 0.72 -8.71 3.12
CA ILE A 190 1.77 -7.76 2.74
C ILE A 190 2.77 -8.43 1.79
N SER A 191 3.16 -9.68 2.04
CA SER A 191 4.06 -10.43 1.14
C SER A 191 3.39 -10.74 -0.21
N GLY A 192 2.08 -11.04 -0.20
CA GLY A 192 1.25 -11.26 -1.36
C GLY A 192 1.21 -10.05 -2.29
N THR A 193 1.18 -8.83 -1.73
CA THR A 193 1.25 -7.60 -2.55
C THR A 193 2.55 -7.47 -3.37
N TRP A 194 3.66 -8.06 -2.90
CA TRP A 194 4.88 -8.11 -3.71
C TRP A 194 4.79 -9.18 -4.79
N ARG A 195 4.28 -10.36 -4.44
CA ARG A 195 4.11 -11.47 -5.38
C ARG A 195 3.20 -11.08 -6.54
N SER A 196 2.05 -10.47 -6.25
CA SER A 196 1.09 -10.01 -7.27
C SER A 196 1.71 -9.08 -8.31
N CYS A 197 2.72 -8.30 -7.93
CA CYS A 197 3.41 -7.37 -8.80
C CYS A 197 4.38 -8.02 -9.79
N ILE A 198 4.87 -9.24 -9.53
CA ILE A 198 6.00 -9.83 -10.29
C ILE A 198 5.81 -11.30 -10.71
N GLU A 199 4.83 -11.98 -10.12
CA GLU A 199 4.60 -13.42 -10.29
C GLU A 199 3.54 -13.67 -11.37
N ALA A 200 3.75 -14.74 -12.14
CA ALA A 200 2.80 -15.24 -13.12
C ALA A 200 1.69 -16.09 -12.45
N GLY A 201 0.55 -16.24 -13.12
CA GLY A 201 -0.59 -17.01 -12.59
C GLY A 201 -1.42 -16.26 -11.56
N ASP A 202 -2.13 -17.02 -10.73
CA ASP A 202 -3.21 -16.54 -9.85
C ASP A 202 -2.82 -16.49 -8.36
N GLY A 203 -1.56 -16.78 -8.01
CA GLY A 203 -1.06 -16.74 -6.63
C GLY A 203 -1.58 -17.85 -5.70
N MET A 204 -2.39 -18.80 -6.19
CA MET A 204 -2.97 -19.89 -5.37
C MET A 204 -1.97 -21.02 -5.05
N GLY A 205 -0.88 -21.11 -5.83
CA GLY A 205 0.14 -22.15 -5.70
C GLY A 205 1.45 -21.69 -5.04
N ASP A 206 2.43 -22.59 -5.09
CA ASP A 206 3.81 -22.29 -4.70
C ASP A 206 4.38 -21.13 -5.54
N PRO A 207 5.20 -20.23 -4.94
CA PRO A 207 5.75 -19.08 -5.66
C PRO A 207 6.47 -19.45 -6.96
N VAL A 208 6.01 -18.89 -8.07
CA VAL A 208 6.60 -19.14 -9.40
C VAL A 208 7.64 -18.09 -9.74
N LYS A 209 8.85 -18.53 -10.12
CA LYS A 209 9.92 -17.65 -10.60
C LYS A 209 9.80 -17.42 -12.10
N ALA A 210 10.16 -16.21 -12.55
CA ALA A 210 10.14 -15.85 -13.96
C ALA A 210 10.95 -16.81 -14.87
N ALA A 211 11.96 -17.52 -14.34
CA ALA A 211 12.72 -18.53 -15.07
C ALA A 211 11.98 -19.87 -15.28
N ASN A 212 10.89 -20.10 -14.55
CA ASN A 212 10.08 -21.33 -14.61
C ASN A 212 8.76 -21.13 -15.37
N VAL A 213 8.47 -19.91 -15.82
CA VAL A 213 7.27 -19.61 -16.60
C VAL A 213 7.51 -20.03 -18.04
N GLU A 214 6.65 -20.88 -18.59
CA GLU A 214 6.79 -21.40 -19.95
C GLU A 214 6.40 -20.33 -20.99
N ASN A 215 5.15 -19.85 -20.93
CA ASN A 215 4.65 -18.81 -21.82
C ASN A 215 5.03 -17.40 -21.31
N VAL A 216 5.63 -16.59 -22.18
CA VAL A 216 6.04 -15.22 -21.83
C VAL A 216 4.84 -14.30 -21.60
N ASP A 217 3.68 -14.58 -22.21
CA ASP A 217 2.46 -13.79 -21.99
C ASP A 217 1.93 -13.92 -20.54
N ASP A 218 2.27 -15.02 -19.86
CA ASP A 218 1.90 -15.23 -18.45
C ASP A 218 2.77 -14.40 -17.50
N LEU A 219 3.95 -13.96 -17.95
CA LEU A 219 4.82 -13.09 -17.15
C LEU A 219 4.14 -11.76 -16.88
N PHE A 220 4.27 -11.32 -15.63
CA PHE A 220 3.71 -10.06 -15.20
C PHE A 220 4.73 -9.26 -14.42
N LEU A 221 4.77 -7.96 -14.69
CA LEU A 221 5.52 -7.00 -13.93
C LEU A 221 4.71 -5.72 -13.89
N ALA A 222 4.26 -5.32 -12.71
CA ALA A 222 3.43 -4.14 -12.53
C ALA A 222 4.15 -2.88 -13.01
N ASP A 223 3.44 -2.09 -13.80
CA ASP A 223 3.84 -0.76 -14.28
C ASP A 223 3.15 0.35 -13.48
N VAL A 224 2.01 0.04 -12.86
CA VAL A 224 1.23 0.91 -11.96
C VAL A 224 0.60 0.04 -10.86
N ILE A 225 0.51 0.59 -9.64
CA ILE A 225 -0.25 -0.02 -8.54
C ILE A 225 -1.46 0.87 -8.24
N ILE A 226 -2.64 0.25 -8.16
CA ILE A 226 -3.83 0.83 -7.54
C ILE A 226 -4.05 0.07 -6.22
N ALA A 227 -4.42 0.74 -5.14
CA ALA A 227 -4.62 0.04 -3.88
C ALA A 227 -5.65 0.68 -2.96
N ASN A 228 -6.27 -0.12 -2.10
CA ASN A 228 -6.91 0.41 -0.89
C ASN A 228 -5.91 0.46 0.29
N PRO A 229 -6.11 1.36 1.27
CA PRO A 229 -5.21 1.51 2.42
C PRO A 229 -5.00 0.23 3.25
N PRO A 230 -6.02 -0.60 3.52
CA PRO A 230 -5.86 -1.85 4.27
C PRO A 230 -4.83 -2.85 3.70
N SER A 231 -4.42 -2.72 2.44
CA SER A 231 -3.43 -3.61 1.83
C SER A 231 -2.00 -3.45 2.36
N MET A 232 -1.64 -2.29 2.94
CA MET A 232 -0.38 -1.93 3.63
C MET A 232 0.96 -2.11 2.87
N GLY A 233 1.07 -3.02 1.91
CA GLY A 233 2.28 -3.28 1.13
C GLY A 233 2.47 -2.38 -0.10
N HIS A 234 1.42 -1.66 -0.50
CA HIS A 234 1.32 -0.89 -1.74
C HIS A 234 2.48 0.11 -1.97
N ILE A 235 2.69 1.08 -1.07
CA ILE A 235 3.73 2.13 -1.24
C ILE A 235 5.14 1.54 -1.21
N HIS A 236 5.34 0.45 -0.50
CA HIS A 236 6.65 -0.21 -0.43
C HIS A 236 6.96 -0.98 -1.71
N CYS A 237 5.97 -1.66 -2.30
CA CYS A 237 6.09 -2.28 -3.62
C CYS A 237 6.33 -1.22 -4.70
N ALA A 238 5.55 -0.13 -4.69
CA ALA A 238 5.70 1.00 -5.60
C ALA A 238 7.10 1.63 -5.49
N GLN A 239 7.61 1.83 -4.27
CA GLN A 239 8.98 2.29 -4.03
C GLN A 239 10.01 1.33 -4.63
N LYS A 240 9.85 0.02 -4.42
CA LYS A 240 10.82 -0.97 -4.91
C LYS A 240 10.86 -1.03 -6.44
N LEU A 241 9.70 -0.99 -7.08
CA LEU A 241 9.57 -1.06 -8.54
C LEU A 241 9.82 0.28 -9.24
N ASN A 242 9.77 1.40 -8.49
CA ASN A 242 9.85 2.76 -9.03
C ASN A 242 8.71 3.07 -10.01
N ILE A 243 7.48 2.73 -9.60
CA ILE A 243 6.26 2.88 -10.40
C ILE A 243 5.22 3.75 -9.69
N PRO A 244 4.28 4.36 -10.43
CA PRO A 244 3.17 5.11 -9.84
C PRO A 244 2.31 4.28 -8.88
N LEU A 245 1.76 4.95 -7.87
CA LEU A 245 0.78 4.42 -6.93
C LEU A 245 -0.41 5.37 -6.89
N HIS A 246 -1.61 4.81 -6.98
CA HIS A 246 -2.86 5.52 -6.80
C HIS A 246 -3.72 4.80 -5.76
N MET A 247 -4.30 5.55 -4.83
CA MET A 247 -5.14 4.98 -3.78
C MET A 247 -6.61 5.15 -4.14
N VAL A 248 -7.41 4.12 -3.91
CA VAL A 248 -8.86 4.17 -4.10
C VAL A 248 -9.52 3.61 -2.86
N PHE A 249 -10.53 4.30 -2.33
CA PHE A 249 -11.21 3.81 -1.15
C PHE A 249 -12.65 4.30 -1.00
N THR A 250 -13.43 3.53 -0.24
CA THR A 250 -14.87 3.76 -0.06
C THR A 250 -15.19 4.64 1.14
N MET A 251 -14.25 4.82 2.09
CA MET A 251 -14.41 5.71 3.25
C MET A 251 -13.24 6.68 3.37
N PRO A 252 -13.41 7.83 4.06
CA PRO A 252 -12.33 8.78 4.23
C PRO A 252 -11.12 8.20 4.97
N TRP A 253 -9.92 8.41 4.40
CA TRP A 253 -8.64 7.99 5.00
C TRP A 253 -7.62 9.13 5.08
N SER A 254 -7.90 10.26 4.41
CA SER A 254 -7.04 11.43 4.37
C SER A 254 -7.46 12.45 5.43
N PRO A 255 -6.50 13.07 6.15
CA PRO A 255 -6.79 14.09 7.14
C PRO A 255 -7.67 15.23 6.61
N THR A 256 -8.66 15.64 7.41
CA THR A 256 -9.51 16.81 7.15
C THR A 256 -10.11 17.35 8.44
N LYS A 257 -10.46 18.63 8.43
CA LYS A 257 -11.21 19.33 9.47
C LYS A 257 -12.72 19.07 9.41
N ALA A 258 -13.25 18.56 8.30
CA ALA A 258 -14.69 18.46 8.05
C ALA A 258 -15.40 17.37 8.89
N PHE A 259 -14.75 16.23 9.09
CA PHE A 259 -15.29 15.08 9.81
C PHE A 259 -14.15 14.24 10.39
N PRO A 260 -14.39 13.43 11.43
CA PRO A 260 -13.36 12.58 12.00
C PRO A 260 -13.08 11.36 11.12
N HIS A 261 -11.95 10.71 11.37
CA HIS A 261 -11.61 9.41 10.79
C HIS A 261 -12.74 8.41 11.12
N PRO A 262 -13.29 7.67 10.14
CA PRO A 262 -14.44 6.79 10.35
C PRO A 262 -14.26 5.74 11.46
N LEU A 263 -13.04 5.26 11.66
CA LEU A 263 -12.65 4.33 12.72
C LEU A 263 -12.38 4.99 14.10
N ALA A 264 -12.64 6.29 14.27
CA ALA A 264 -12.47 6.99 15.55
C ALA A 264 -13.82 7.26 16.22
N ALA A 265 -13.88 7.05 17.53
CA ALA A 265 -14.99 7.45 18.39
C ALA A 265 -14.58 8.73 19.11
N MET A 266 -15.12 9.85 18.66
CA MET A 266 -14.68 11.15 19.17
C MET A 266 -15.44 11.50 20.44
N SER A 267 -14.70 11.84 21.50
CA SER A 267 -15.22 12.58 22.64
C SER A 267 -14.63 13.98 22.58
N TYR A 268 -15.38 14.93 22.00
CA TYR A 268 -14.88 16.26 21.71
C TYR A 268 -14.61 17.09 22.97
N GLY A 269 -15.34 16.88 24.08
CA GLY A 269 -15.21 17.75 25.26
C GLY A 269 -15.38 19.23 24.88
N ASP A 270 -14.52 20.11 25.38
CA ASP A 270 -14.43 21.53 25.01
C ASP A 270 -13.50 21.81 23.81
N ALA A 271 -13.01 20.78 23.11
CA ALA A 271 -12.10 20.93 21.99
C ALA A 271 -12.78 21.48 20.73
N ASP A 272 -12.05 22.27 19.95
CA ASP A 272 -12.49 22.66 18.61
C ASP A 272 -12.69 21.42 17.73
N ALA A 273 -13.92 21.21 17.27
CA ALA A 273 -14.30 20.01 16.52
C ALA A 273 -13.49 19.84 15.22
N LYS A 274 -13.08 20.93 14.56
CA LYS A 274 -12.31 20.89 13.31
C LYS A 274 -10.90 20.38 13.57
N VAL A 275 -10.28 20.84 14.64
CA VAL A 275 -8.99 20.32 15.10
C VAL A 275 -9.13 18.84 15.44
N ALA A 276 -10.04 18.49 16.35
CA ALA A 276 -10.24 17.12 16.79
C ALA A 276 -10.44 16.14 15.62
N ASN A 277 -11.23 16.54 14.61
CA ASN A 277 -11.42 15.79 13.36
C ASN A 277 -10.08 15.50 12.66
N TYR A 278 -9.26 16.52 12.40
CA TYR A 278 -7.97 16.34 11.74
C TYR A 278 -7.04 15.40 12.53
N LEU A 279 -7.06 15.52 13.86
CA LEU A 279 -6.20 14.73 14.75
C LEU A 279 -6.56 13.26 14.80
N SER A 280 -7.84 12.94 14.65
CA SER A 280 -8.29 11.57 14.63
C SER A 280 -7.59 10.77 13.52
N PHE A 281 -7.34 11.35 12.33
CA PHE A 281 -6.59 10.68 11.27
C PHE A 281 -5.13 10.41 11.66
N MET A 282 -4.46 11.40 12.27
CA MET A 282 -3.07 11.24 12.71
C MET A 282 -2.95 10.14 13.77
N MET A 283 -3.89 10.11 14.73
CA MET A 283 -3.92 9.10 15.78
C MET A 283 -4.14 7.70 15.21
N MET A 284 -5.08 7.55 14.27
CA MET A 284 -5.37 6.27 13.63
C MET A 284 -4.19 5.72 12.83
N GLU A 285 -3.50 6.58 12.07
CA GLU A 285 -2.28 6.20 11.37
C GLU A 285 -1.14 5.82 12.33
N LEU A 286 -0.99 6.56 13.43
CA LEU A 286 0.01 6.26 14.47
C LEU A 286 -0.22 4.90 15.11
N LEU A 287 -1.46 4.60 15.52
CA LEU A 287 -1.81 3.31 16.12
C LEU A 287 -1.61 2.16 15.13
N THR A 288 -1.99 2.36 13.87
CA THR A 288 -1.72 1.40 12.79
C THR A 288 -0.22 1.12 12.64
N TRP A 289 0.59 2.18 12.67
CA TRP A 289 2.04 2.07 12.57
C TRP A 289 2.68 1.38 13.78
N GLN A 290 2.21 1.67 15.00
CA GLN A 290 2.67 0.96 16.20
C GLN A 290 2.32 -0.54 16.16
N GLY A 291 1.15 -0.89 15.61
CA GLY A 291 0.72 -2.28 15.48
C GLY A 291 1.44 -3.08 14.39
N LEU A 292 1.74 -2.45 13.25
CA LEU A 292 2.20 -3.15 12.03
C LEU A 292 3.59 -2.73 11.53
N GLY A 293 4.21 -1.69 12.09
CA GLY A 293 5.46 -1.11 11.60
C GLY A 293 6.64 -2.08 11.62
N ASP A 294 6.68 -3.02 12.56
CA ASP A 294 7.69 -4.08 12.61
C ASP A 294 7.51 -5.11 11.48
N LEU A 295 6.27 -5.52 11.18
CA LEU A 295 5.94 -6.41 10.06
C LEU A 295 6.27 -5.72 8.72
N ILE A 296 5.88 -4.46 8.58
CA ILE A 296 6.22 -3.63 7.41
C ILE A 296 7.73 -3.55 7.24
N ASN A 297 8.49 -3.27 8.31
CA ASN A 297 9.93 -3.20 8.25
C ASN A 297 10.59 -4.55 7.98
N LYS A 298 10.03 -5.65 8.49
CA LYS A 298 10.45 -7.01 8.18
C LYS A 298 10.27 -7.31 6.70
N PHE A 299 9.10 -7.03 6.14
CA PHE A 299 8.81 -7.13 4.70
C PHE A 299 9.77 -6.27 3.85
N ARG A 300 9.94 -5.00 4.22
CA ARG A 300 10.86 -4.09 3.54
C ARG A 300 12.28 -4.63 3.49
N ARG A 301 12.83 -5.13 4.59
CA ARG A 301 14.22 -5.62 4.65
C ARG A 301 14.39 -7.00 4.01
N GLN A 302 13.50 -7.93 4.32
CA GLN A 302 13.66 -9.34 3.98
C GLN A 302 13.16 -9.66 2.56
N THR A 303 12.09 -9.01 2.12
CA THR A 303 11.45 -9.25 0.81
C THR A 303 11.89 -8.23 -0.22
N LEU A 304 11.78 -6.94 0.10
CA LEU A 304 12.05 -5.86 -0.87
C LEU A 304 13.51 -5.39 -0.85
N HIS A 305 14.26 -5.73 0.19
CA HIS A 305 15.60 -5.22 0.46
C HIS A 305 15.70 -3.67 0.42
N LEU A 306 14.67 -3.03 0.98
CA LEU A 306 14.61 -1.60 1.25
C LEU A 306 15.08 -1.32 2.67
N ASP A 307 15.48 -0.07 2.93
CA ASP A 307 15.78 0.37 4.29
C ASP A 307 14.50 0.38 5.15
N PRO A 308 14.61 0.09 6.46
CA PRO A 308 13.50 0.30 7.36
C PRO A 308 13.07 1.76 7.41
N ILE A 309 11.80 1.98 7.71
CA ILE A 309 11.23 3.27 8.06
C ILE A 309 11.29 3.38 9.58
N SER A 310 11.70 4.54 10.08
CA SER A 310 11.72 4.77 11.53
C SER A 310 10.31 4.72 12.12
N PRO A 311 10.16 4.18 13.34
CA PRO A 311 8.95 4.34 14.14
C PRO A 311 8.43 5.78 14.17
N MET A 312 9.33 6.77 14.15
CA MET A 312 9.02 8.18 14.38
C MET A 312 8.38 8.93 13.20
N TRP A 313 8.32 8.36 11.99
CA TRP A 313 7.76 9.07 10.81
C TRP A 313 7.03 8.16 9.81
N GLY A 314 6.81 6.89 10.18
CA GLY A 314 6.03 5.98 9.35
C GLY A 314 4.53 6.25 9.41
N PHE A 315 4.06 6.93 10.47
CA PHE A 315 2.73 7.54 10.49
C PHE A 315 2.68 8.73 9.51
N GLN A 316 1.52 8.96 8.87
CA GLN A 316 1.30 9.98 7.84
C GLN A 316 2.12 9.81 6.55
N LEU A 317 2.69 8.63 6.30
CA LEU A 317 3.54 8.44 5.14
C LEU A 317 2.85 8.77 3.81
N LEU A 318 1.60 8.34 3.64
CA LEU A 318 0.85 8.55 2.39
C LEU A 318 0.50 10.03 2.20
N SER A 319 0.08 10.68 3.29
CA SER A 319 -0.24 12.11 3.35
C SER A 319 1.00 12.97 3.01
N ARG A 320 2.16 12.68 3.62
CA ARG A 320 3.42 13.41 3.33
C ARG A 320 3.90 13.22 1.90
N LEU A 321 3.73 12.02 1.36
CA LEU A 321 4.09 11.72 -0.03
C LEU A 321 3.08 12.27 -1.06
N ARG A 322 1.96 12.83 -0.59
CA ARG A 322 0.84 13.31 -1.41
C ARG A 322 0.44 12.27 -2.46
N ILE A 323 0.30 11.02 -1.99
CA ILE A 323 -0.17 9.93 -2.85
C ILE A 323 -1.57 10.30 -3.34
N PRO A 324 -1.88 10.19 -4.64
CA PRO A 324 -3.20 10.52 -5.11
C PRO A 324 -4.27 9.55 -4.61
N TYR A 325 -5.45 10.07 -4.31
CA TYR A 325 -6.62 9.33 -3.88
C TYR A 325 -7.84 9.64 -4.75
N SER A 326 -8.58 8.59 -5.14
CA SER A 326 -9.97 8.69 -5.58
C SER A 326 -10.90 8.03 -4.56
N TYR A 327 -11.88 8.78 -4.09
CA TYR A 327 -12.83 8.33 -3.10
C TYR A 327 -14.17 7.96 -3.74
N LEU A 328 -14.65 6.75 -3.43
CA LEU A 328 -15.81 6.11 -4.04
C LEU A 328 -17.09 6.37 -3.25
N TRP A 329 -17.41 7.65 -3.05
CA TRP A 329 -18.70 8.09 -2.55
C TRP A 329 -19.22 9.28 -3.35
N SER A 330 -20.53 9.55 -3.26
CA SER A 330 -21.15 10.67 -3.96
C SER A 330 -20.91 12.01 -3.25
N GLN A 331 -20.63 13.06 -4.02
CA GLN A 331 -20.48 14.42 -3.50
C GLN A 331 -21.80 14.99 -2.97
N THR A 332 -22.95 14.52 -3.46
CA THR A 332 -24.27 14.81 -2.90
C THR A 332 -24.39 14.35 -1.45
N LEU A 333 -23.71 13.25 -1.10
CA LEU A 333 -23.74 12.72 0.26
C LEU A 333 -22.65 13.33 1.15
N ILE A 334 -21.39 13.30 0.72
CA ILE A 334 -20.27 13.91 1.43
C ILE A 334 -19.51 14.80 0.44
N PRO A 335 -19.67 16.12 0.51
CA PRO A 335 -18.98 17.03 -0.40
C PRO A 335 -17.47 17.00 -0.15
N LYS A 336 -16.69 17.39 -1.17
CA LYS A 336 -15.24 17.53 -1.04
C LYS A 336 -14.90 18.55 0.05
N PRO A 337 -14.15 18.15 1.10
CA PRO A 337 -13.65 19.09 2.09
C PRO A 337 -12.84 20.22 1.45
N SER A 338 -13.04 21.45 1.92
CA SER A 338 -12.35 22.63 1.38
C SER A 338 -10.86 22.67 1.72
N ASP A 339 -10.41 21.86 2.67
CA ASP A 339 -9.00 21.69 3.04
C ASP A 339 -8.31 20.52 2.31
N TRP A 340 -8.96 19.91 1.32
CA TRP A 340 -8.37 18.91 0.43
C TRP A 340 -7.86 19.50 -0.88
N ASP A 341 -6.60 19.21 -1.17
CA ASP A 341 -5.95 19.58 -2.44
C ASP A 341 -6.40 18.72 -3.63
N GLU A 342 -5.92 19.06 -4.83
CA GLU A 342 -6.22 18.37 -6.10
C GLU A 342 -5.80 16.90 -6.16
N HIS A 343 -4.90 16.45 -5.28
CA HIS A 343 -4.48 15.05 -5.22
C HIS A 343 -5.50 14.14 -4.52
N LEU A 344 -6.51 14.71 -3.86
CA LEU A 344 -7.60 13.99 -3.21
C LEU A 344 -8.89 14.31 -3.95
N ASN A 345 -9.49 13.31 -4.58
CA ASN A 345 -10.68 13.49 -5.40
C ASN A 345 -11.83 12.61 -4.91
N ILE A 346 -13.07 13.05 -5.12
CA ILE A 346 -14.28 12.27 -4.87
C ILE A 346 -14.93 12.05 -6.23
N THR A 347 -14.94 10.80 -6.67
CA THR A 347 -15.31 10.45 -8.05
C THR A 347 -16.76 10.03 -8.18
N GLY A 348 -17.43 9.68 -7.08
CA GLY A 348 -18.76 9.07 -7.07
C GLY A 348 -18.71 7.58 -6.77
N PHE A 349 -19.88 6.98 -6.57
CA PHE A 349 -19.97 5.54 -6.32
C PHE A 349 -19.62 4.71 -7.56
N SER A 350 -18.91 3.60 -7.37
CA SER A 350 -18.61 2.64 -8.44
C SER A 350 -19.52 1.41 -8.32
N PHE A 351 -20.52 1.33 -9.19
CA PHE A 351 -21.53 0.25 -9.19
C PHE A 351 -21.22 -0.82 -10.24
N LEU A 352 -21.43 -2.08 -9.87
CA LEU A 352 -21.36 -3.23 -10.77
C LEU A 352 -22.79 -3.65 -11.13
N PRO A 353 -23.22 -3.57 -12.40
CA PRO A 353 -24.60 -3.85 -12.81
C PRO A 353 -24.87 -5.36 -12.88
N LEU A 354 -25.21 -5.96 -11.74
CA LEU A 354 -25.46 -7.39 -11.58
C LEU A 354 -26.91 -7.79 -11.87
N ALA A 355 -27.83 -6.84 -11.90
CA ALA A 355 -29.24 -7.09 -12.15
C ALA A 355 -29.52 -7.73 -13.53
N SER A 356 -28.71 -7.40 -14.54
CA SER A 356 -28.94 -7.82 -15.94
C SER A 356 -28.83 -9.34 -16.17
N SER A 357 -28.04 -10.03 -15.35
CA SER A 357 -27.81 -11.48 -15.43
C SER A 357 -28.54 -12.26 -14.33
N TYR A 358 -29.35 -11.59 -13.51
CA TYR A 358 -30.04 -12.20 -12.39
C TYR A 358 -31.42 -12.71 -12.78
N THR A 359 -31.67 -13.99 -12.46
CA THR A 359 -32.99 -14.60 -12.58
C THR A 359 -33.59 -14.73 -11.18
N PRO A 360 -34.60 -13.92 -10.81
CA PRO A 360 -35.24 -14.02 -9.51
C PRO A 360 -36.03 -15.32 -9.38
N PRO A 361 -36.05 -15.95 -8.21
CA PRO A 361 -36.87 -17.15 -7.99
C PRO A 361 -38.36 -16.76 -7.95
N LYS A 362 -39.23 -17.68 -8.37
CA LYS A 362 -40.66 -17.39 -8.56
C LYS A 362 -41.37 -16.97 -7.27
N ASP A 363 -41.05 -17.62 -6.16
CA ASP A 363 -41.60 -17.33 -4.84
C ASP A 363 -41.27 -15.90 -4.35
N LEU A 364 -40.10 -15.36 -4.71
CA LEU A 364 -39.77 -13.96 -4.45
C LEU A 364 -40.65 -13.00 -5.27
N LEU A 365 -40.91 -13.32 -6.54
CA LEU A 365 -41.80 -12.52 -7.40
C LEU A 365 -43.23 -12.56 -6.87
N ASP A 366 -43.75 -13.75 -6.56
CA ASP A 366 -45.08 -13.96 -5.99
C ASP A 366 -45.24 -13.13 -4.69
N PHE A 367 -44.23 -13.13 -3.81
CA PHE A 367 -44.23 -12.30 -2.60
C PHE A 367 -44.25 -10.80 -2.89
N LEU A 368 -43.42 -10.33 -3.83
CA LEU A 368 -43.37 -8.91 -4.20
C LEU A 368 -44.73 -8.44 -4.76
N GLU A 369 -45.36 -9.24 -5.61
CA GLU A 369 -46.65 -8.93 -6.25
C GLU A 369 -47.85 -9.02 -5.31
N ALA A 370 -47.76 -9.77 -4.21
CA ALA A 370 -48.86 -10.00 -3.27
C ALA A 370 -49.28 -8.77 -2.42
N GLY A 371 -48.73 -7.57 -2.64
CA GLY A 371 -49.09 -6.39 -1.84
C GLY A 371 -48.18 -5.16 -2.00
N PRO A 372 -48.20 -4.22 -1.05
CA PRO A 372 -47.39 -2.99 -1.09
C PRO A 372 -45.88 -3.27 -1.00
N PRO A 373 -45.00 -2.46 -1.60
CA PRO A 373 -43.55 -2.69 -1.60
C PRO A 373 -42.99 -2.98 -0.19
N PRO A 374 -42.37 -4.16 0.04
CA PRO A 374 -41.82 -4.51 1.34
C PRO A 374 -40.60 -3.64 1.69
N ILE A 375 -40.19 -3.65 2.95
CA ILE A 375 -38.86 -3.15 3.35
C ILE A 375 -37.82 -4.26 3.18
N TYR A 376 -36.55 -3.91 3.01
CA TYR A 376 -35.43 -4.85 3.09
C TYR A 376 -34.76 -4.75 4.46
N ILE A 377 -34.38 -5.89 5.06
CA ILE A 377 -33.56 -5.95 6.26
C ILE A 377 -32.39 -6.92 6.02
N GLY A 378 -31.16 -6.40 6.08
CA GLY A 378 -29.97 -7.22 5.89
C GLY A 378 -28.72 -6.63 6.54
N PHE A 379 -28.18 -7.36 7.52
CA PHE A 379 -26.97 -6.95 8.24
C PHE A 379 -25.68 -7.51 7.63
N GLY A 380 -25.74 -8.24 6.51
CA GLY A 380 -24.56 -8.82 5.88
C GLY A 380 -23.94 -9.96 6.69
N SER A 381 -22.63 -10.18 6.55
CA SER A 381 -21.89 -11.27 7.20
C SER A 381 -21.52 -10.99 8.67
N ILE A 382 -22.43 -10.39 9.44
CA ILE A 382 -22.19 -10.08 10.86
C ILE A 382 -22.46 -11.32 11.70
N VAL A 383 -21.51 -11.64 12.59
CA VAL A 383 -21.64 -12.73 13.57
C VAL A 383 -22.16 -12.16 14.89
N VAL A 384 -23.40 -12.45 15.25
CA VAL A 384 -23.97 -12.06 16.55
C VAL A 384 -23.90 -13.22 17.54
N LYS A 385 -23.85 -12.91 18.85
CA LYS A 385 -23.82 -13.93 19.91
C LYS A 385 -25.12 -14.74 19.98
N ASP A 386 -26.25 -14.08 19.76
CA ASP A 386 -27.59 -14.69 19.78
C ASP A 386 -28.38 -14.36 18.50
N PRO A 387 -28.18 -15.16 17.43
CA PRO A 387 -28.97 -15.16 16.21
C PRO A 387 -30.49 -15.14 16.38
N GLN A 388 -31.00 -15.90 17.35
CA GLN A 388 -32.43 -16.09 17.53
C GLN A 388 -33.05 -14.84 18.14
N ALA A 389 -32.39 -14.25 19.14
CA ALA A 389 -32.83 -12.98 19.73
C ALA A 389 -32.89 -11.86 18.67
N LEU A 390 -31.89 -11.78 17.79
CA LEU A 390 -31.90 -10.83 16.67
C LEU A 390 -33.09 -11.09 15.73
N THR A 391 -33.33 -12.35 15.36
CA THR A 391 -34.45 -12.73 14.49
C THR A 391 -35.78 -12.32 15.12
N ASN A 392 -36.00 -12.65 16.39
CA ASN A 392 -37.24 -12.31 17.10
C ASN A 392 -37.45 -10.80 17.21
N MET A 393 -36.38 -10.03 17.47
CA MET A 393 -36.42 -8.56 17.50
C MET A 393 -36.79 -7.97 16.14
N ILE A 394 -36.23 -8.50 15.04
CA ILE A 394 -36.58 -8.08 13.67
C ILE A 394 -38.04 -8.37 13.38
N LEU A 395 -38.51 -9.60 13.62
CA LEU A 395 -39.90 -9.99 13.36
C LEU A 395 -40.88 -9.12 14.17
N LYS A 396 -40.55 -8.85 15.44
CA LYS A 396 -41.37 -7.99 16.28
C LYS A 396 -41.38 -6.53 15.80
N ALA A 397 -40.24 -6.00 15.34
CA ALA A 397 -40.18 -4.66 14.78
C ALA A 397 -41.02 -4.53 13.50
N VAL A 398 -40.99 -5.54 12.62
CA VAL A 398 -41.81 -5.59 11.40
C VAL A 398 -43.30 -5.62 11.74
N GLU A 399 -43.70 -6.41 12.74
CA GLU A 399 -45.07 -6.43 13.27
C GLU A 399 -45.49 -5.04 13.80
N LEU A 400 -44.68 -4.42 14.67
CA LEU A 400 -44.95 -3.10 15.25
C LEU A 400 -44.96 -1.96 14.23
N ALA A 401 -44.20 -2.11 13.15
CA ALA A 401 -44.20 -1.18 12.02
C ALA A 401 -45.39 -1.38 11.08
N GLY A 402 -46.03 -2.56 11.10
CA GLY A 402 -47.17 -2.88 10.24
C GLY A 402 -46.79 -3.02 8.76
N VAL A 403 -45.58 -3.54 8.48
CA VAL A 403 -45.04 -3.61 7.11
C VAL A 403 -44.80 -5.05 6.64
N ARG A 404 -44.63 -5.23 5.33
CA ARG A 404 -44.05 -6.45 4.75
C ARG A 404 -42.54 -6.31 4.72
N ALA A 405 -41.79 -7.40 4.93
CA ALA A 405 -40.33 -7.36 4.96
C ALA A 405 -39.68 -8.49 4.17
N ILE A 406 -38.61 -8.17 3.46
CA ILE A 406 -37.65 -9.12 2.90
C ILE A 406 -36.45 -9.13 3.84
N VAL A 407 -36.19 -10.26 4.48
CA VAL A 407 -35.11 -10.40 5.46
C VAL A 407 -34.02 -11.28 4.85
N SER A 408 -32.81 -10.74 4.72
CA SER A 408 -31.66 -11.51 4.25
C SER A 408 -31.25 -12.51 5.33
N LYS A 409 -31.16 -13.79 4.94
CA LYS A 409 -30.79 -14.88 5.86
C LYS A 409 -29.41 -14.67 6.51
N GLY A 410 -28.49 -14.00 5.82
CA GLY A 410 -27.14 -13.67 6.30
C GLY A 410 -26.35 -14.86 6.85
N TRP A 411 -25.17 -14.59 7.40
CA TRP A 411 -24.34 -15.61 8.09
C TRP A 411 -24.73 -15.77 9.58
N GLY A 412 -25.69 -14.97 10.03
CA GLY A 412 -26.11 -14.86 11.43
C GLY A 412 -27.28 -15.74 11.81
N GLY A 413 -27.64 -16.76 11.01
CA GLY A 413 -28.70 -17.71 11.35
C GLY A 413 -30.11 -17.11 11.44
N VAL A 414 -30.37 -16.01 10.73
CA VAL A 414 -31.69 -15.36 10.74
C VAL A 414 -32.68 -16.24 9.96
N GLY A 415 -33.74 -16.70 10.65
CA GLY A 415 -34.78 -17.53 10.05
C GLY A 415 -34.87 -18.98 10.56
N VAL A 416 -34.37 -19.28 11.76
CA VAL A 416 -34.69 -20.54 12.46
C VAL A 416 -36.04 -20.35 13.18
N GLY A 417 -37.09 -21.03 12.71
CA GLY A 417 -38.45 -20.99 13.30
C GLY A 417 -39.58 -20.75 12.28
N GLU A 418 -40.80 -20.57 12.77
CA GLU A 418 -41.95 -20.17 11.95
C GLU A 418 -41.78 -18.71 11.48
N VAL A 419 -41.90 -18.49 10.17
CA VAL A 419 -41.78 -17.18 9.54
C VAL A 419 -43.19 -16.67 9.22
N PRO A 420 -43.57 -15.46 9.67
CA PRO A 420 -44.86 -14.86 9.34
C PRO A 420 -45.07 -14.66 7.83
N ASP A 421 -46.32 -14.75 7.34
CA ASP A 421 -46.65 -14.59 5.92
C ASP A 421 -46.25 -13.23 5.32
N ASN A 422 -46.13 -12.18 6.15
CA ASN A 422 -45.67 -10.86 5.72
C ASN A 422 -44.13 -10.74 5.66
N VAL A 423 -43.39 -11.82 5.87
CA VAL A 423 -41.92 -11.87 5.84
C VAL A 423 -41.41 -12.90 4.83
N TYR A 424 -40.55 -12.47 3.91
CA TYR A 424 -39.86 -13.36 2.98
C TYR A 424 -38.37 -13.44 3.32
N LEU A 425 -37.86 -14.67 3.49
CA LEU A 425 -36.44 -14.89 3.79
C LEU A 425 -35.63 -15.08 2.49
N ILE A 426 -34.80 -14.10 2.15
CA ILE A 426 -34.01 -14.12 0.92
C ILE A 426 -32.58 -14.61 1.14
N GLY A 427 -32.04 -15.33 0.15
CA GLY A 427 -30.62 -15.64 0.03
C GLY A 427 -29.84 -14.48 -0.60
N ASN A 428 -28.79 -14.82 -1.36
CA ASN A 428 -28.04 -13.83 -2.13
C ASN A 428 -28.89 -13.28 -3.27
N CYS A 429 -29.06 -11.95 -3.30
CA CYS A 429 -29.76 -11.22 -4.36
C CYS A 429 -28.98 -9.95 -4.69
N PRO A 430 -28.81 -9.59 -5.99
CA PRO A 430 -28.22 -8.31 -6.36
C PRO A 430 -29.03 -7.13 -5.81
N HIS A 431 -28.35 -6.22 -5.11
CA HIS A 431 -29.00 -5.06 -4.50
C HIS A 431 -29.53 -4.05 -5.53
N ASP A 432 -28.85 -3.91 -6.67
CA ASP A 432 -29.30 -3.08 -7.80
C ASP A 432 -30.62 -3.58 -8.40
N TRP A 433 -30.91 -4.87 -8.29
CA TRP A 433 -32.22 -5.44 -8.65
C TRP A 433 -33.24 -5.30 -7.51
N LEU A 434 -32.87 -5.69 -6.29
CA LEU A 434 -33.81 -5.78 -5.17
C LEU A 434 -34.24 -4.41 -4.65
N PHE A 435 -33.31 -3.47 -4.50
CA PHE A 435 -33.60 -2.19 -3.84
C PHE A 435 -34.49 -1.27 -4.69
N GLN A 436 -34.63 -1.57 -5.98
CA GLN A 436 -35.63 -0.92 -6.85
C GLN A 436 -37.07 -1.33 -6.51
N ARG A 437 -37.27 -2.39 -5.72
CA ARG A 437 -38.58 -3.02 -5.44
C ARG A 437 -38.97 -2.98 -3.96
N VAL A 438 -38.19 -2.28 -3.13
CA VAL A 438 -38.45 -2.13 -1.69
C VAL A 438 -38.72 -0.66 -1.36
N SER A 439 -39.35 -0.39 -0.23
CA SER A 439 -39.67 0.97 0.23
C SER A 439 -38.57 1.57 1.13
N VAL A 440 -37.90 0.75 1.94
CA VAL A 440 -36.82 1.16 2.86
C VAL A 440 -35.75 0.08 2.89
N VAL A 441 -34.49 0.46 3.10
CA VAL A 441 -33.36 -0.46 3.27
C VAL A 441 -32.81 -0.35 4.70
N VAL A 442 -33.02 -1.38 5.52
CA VAL A 442 -32.42 -1.51 6.85
C VAL A 442 -31.15 -2.35 6.74
N HIS A 443 -30.01 -1.82 7.17
CA HIS A 443 -28.74 -2.53 7.06
C HIS A 443 -27.70 -2.12 8.10
N HIS A 444 -26.58 -2.83 8.12
CA HIS A 444 -25.50 -2.64 9.10
C HIS A 444 -24.71 -1.33 8.92
N GLY A 445 -24.65 -0.78 7.70
CA GLY A 445 -24.01 0.50 7.43
C GLY A 445 -22.70 0.41 6.63
N GLY A 446 -22.39 -0.74 6.04
CA GLY A 446 -21.21 -0.86 5.18
C GLY A 446 -21.36 -0.01 3.92
N ALA A 447 -20.28 0.68 3.53
CA ALA A 447 -20.26 1.67 2.45
C ALA A 447 -21.01 1.23 1.17
N GLY A 448 -20.78 0.00 0.70
CA GLY A 448 -21.43 -0.52 -0.51
C GLY A 448 -22.94 -0.74 -0.38
N THR A 449 -23.45 -1.10 0.80
CA THR A 449 -24.91 -1.27 1.00
C THR A 449 -25.58 0.08 1.18
N THR A 450 -24.93 1.00 1.91
CA THR A 450 -25.36 2.41 2.02
C THR A 450 -25.48 3.04 0.64
N ALA A 451 -24.45 2.89 -0.20
CA ALA A 451 -24.41 3.38 -1.57
C ALA A 451 -25.55 2.81 -2.42
N ALA A 452 -25.75 1.48 -2.39
CA ALA A 452 -26.80 0.83 -3.16
C ALA A 452 -28.21 1.28 -2.73
N GLY A 453 -28.44 1.46 -1.43
CA GLY A 453 -29.73 1.91 -0.90
C GLY A 453 -30.08 3.32 -1.38
N ILE A 454 -29.17 4.27 -1.16
CA ILE A 454 -29.41 5.67 -1.53
C ILE A 454 -29.45 5.86 -3.06
N ALA A 455 -28.61 5.15 -3.83
CA ALA A 455 -28.66 5.21 -5.28
C ALA A 455 -29.95 4.60 -5.88
N ALA A 456 -30.63 3.72 -5.15
CA ALA A 456 -31.94 3.20 -5.52
C ALA A 456 -33.11 4.12 -5.11
N GLY A 457 -32.82 5.30 -4.54
CA GLY A 457 -33.83 6.24 -4.07
C GLY A 457 -34.57 5.75 -2.83
N ARG A 458 -33.93 4.90 -2.02
CA ARG A 458 -34.54 4.32 -0.82
C ARG A 458 -33.95 4.93 0.43
N PRO A 459 -34.78 5.44 1.36
CA PRO A 459 -34.33 5.77 2.69
C PRO A 459 -33.60 4.60 3.35
N THR A 460 -32.50 4.92 4.03
CA THR A 460 -31.64 3.90 4.63
C THR A 460 -31.69 3.99 6.16
N VAL A 461 -31.99 2.88 6.82
CA VAL A 461 -31.94 2.75 8.28
C VAL A 461 -30.67 1.99 8.63
N ILE A 462 -29.72 2.68 9.26
CA ILE A 462 -28.41 2.12 9.59
C ILE A 462 -28.37 1.68 11.05
N VAL A 463 -28.06 0.40 11.27
CA VAL A 463 -27.81 -0.21 12.57
C VAL A 463 -26.33 -0.59 12.65
N PRO A 464 -25.46 0.28 13.20
CA PRO A 464 -24.03 0.02 13.20
C PRO A 464 -23.64 -1.03 14.24
N PHE A 465 -22.70 -1.88 13.85
CA PHE A 465 -22.06 -2.90 14.68
C PHE A 465 -20.61 -2.53 15.01
N PHE A 466 -19.83 -2.08 14.01
CA PHE A 466 -18.43 -1.70 14.18
C PHE A 466 -17.87 -0.89 12.99
N GLY A 467 -16.63 -0.42 13.11
CA GLY A 467 -15.86 0.11 11.99
C GLY A 467 -16.38 1.46 11.48
N ASP A 468 -16.57 1.56 10.16
CA ASP A 468 -17.04 2.76 9.45
C ASP A 468 -18.57 2.93 9.48
N GLN A 469 -19.30 1.92 9.93
CA GLN A 469 -20.76 1.90 9.93
C GLN A 469 -21.40 3.07 10.70
N PRO A 470 -20.92 3.48 11.90
CA PRO A 470 -21.45 4.65 12.59
C PRO A 470 -21.27 5.94 11.80
N PHE A 471 -20.16 6.07 11.06
CA PHE A 471 -19.90 7.24 10.21
C PHE A 471 -20.94 7.33 9.10
N TRP A 472 -21.22 6.23 8.39
CA TRP A 472 -22.28 6.21 7.37
C TRP A 472 -23.67 6.48 7.93
N GLY A 473 -23.98 5.92 9.11
CA GLY A 473 -25.22 6.22 9.85
C GLY A 473 -25.38 7.72 10.09
N GLN A 474 -24.32 8.38 10.55
CA GLN A 474 -24.32 9.81 10.77
C GLN A 474 -24.46 10.61 9.46
N MET A 475 -23.79 10.20 8.38
CA MET A 475 -23.88 10.91 7.10
C MET A 475 -25.28 10.79 6.48
N MET A 476 -25.91 9.62 6.54
CA MET A 476 -27.29 9.42 6.09
C MET A 476 -28.28 10.27 6.88
N ALA A 477 -28.17 10.29 8.21
CA ALA A 477 -29.03 11.09 9.06
C ALA A 477 -28.87 12.59 8.79
N ARG A 478 -27.63 13.07 8.61
CA ARG A 478 -27.34 14.48 8.26
C ARG A 478 -27.90 14.87 6.89
N ALA A 479 -27.90 13.95 5.94
CA ALA A 479 -28.49 14.16 4.63
C ALA A 479 -30.03 14.12 4.64
N GLY A 480 -30.66 13.70 5.75
CA GLY A 480 -32.11 13.54 5.84
C GLY A 480 -32.65 12.30 5.12
N ALA A 481 -31.77 11.43 4.61
CA ALA A 481 -32.12 10.21 3.88
C ALA A 481 -32.30 8.96 4.77
N GLY A 482 -32.31 9.16 6.09
CA GLY A 482 -32.44 8.10 7.07
C GLY A 482 -32.57 8.65 8.50
N PRO A 483 -33.02 7.83 9.47
CA PRO A 483 -33.05 8.21 10.87
C PRO A 483 -31.63 8.29 11.47
N VAL A 484 -31.52 8.93 12.64
CA VAL A 484 -30.30 8.85 13.45
C VAL A 484 -30.02 7.38 13.80
N SER A 485 -28.83 6.90 13.45
CA SER A 485 -28.45 5.51 13.65
C SER A 485 -28.34 5.13 15.13
N VAL A 486 -28.92 3.99 15.51
CA VAL A 486 -28.81 3.41 16.87
C VAL A 486 -27.91 2.17 16.82
N PRO A 487 -26.81 2.13 17.59
CA PRO A 487 -25.93 0.96 17.64
C PRO A 487 -26.67 -0.32 18.01
N TYR A 488 -26.26 -1.44 17.43
CA TYR A 488 -26.92 -2.74 17.66
C TYR A 488 -27.09 -3.09 19.15
N LYS A 489 -26.12 -2.72 20.00
CA LYS A 489 -26.15 -3.01 21.45
C LYS A 489 -27.27 -2.29 22.20
N GLU A 490 -27.78 -1.20 21.64
CA GLU A 490 -28.85 -0.36 22.22
C GLU A 490 -30.18 -0.55 21.48
N LEU A 491 -30.20 -1.35 20.41
CA LEU A 491 -31.37 -1.51 19.56
C LEU A 491 -32.43 -2.41 20.21
N THR A 492 -33.68 -1.94 20.24
CA THR A 492 -34.86 -2.74 20.57
C THR A 492 -35.82 -2.85 19.39
N ALA A 493 -36.82 -3.72 19.49
CA ALA A 493 -37.84 -3.87 18.44
C ALA A 493 -38.64 -2.58 18.23
N GLU A 494 -38.92 -1.84 19.31
CA GLU A 494 -39.63 -0.56 19.29
C GLU A 494 -38.80 0.52 18.59
N ILE A 495 -37.51 0.64 18.96
CA ILE A 495 -36.59 1.60 18.33
C ILE A 495 -36.42 1.31 16.83
N LEU A 496 -36.31 0.03 16.47
CA LEU A 496 -36.21 -0.37 15.07
C LEU A 496 -37.51 -0.06 14.31
N ALA A 497 -38.68 -0.34 14.91
CA ALA A 497 -39.98 -0.03 14.31
C ALA A 497 -40.17 1.48 14.11
N ASP A 498 -39.76 2.31 15.07
CA ASP A 498 -39.84 3.76 14.96
C ASP A 498 -38.87 4.31 13.90
N SER A 499 -37.69 3.72 13.79
CA SER A 499 -36.72 4.04 12.74
C SER A 499 -37.27 3.69 11.34
N ILE A 500 -37.95 2.55 11.20
CA ILE A 500 -38.64 2.15 9.96
C ILE A 500 -39.78 3.14 9.64
N LYS A 501 -40.63 3.46 10.62
CA LYS A 501 -41.72 4.43 10.45
C LYS A 501 -41.22 5.82 10.04
N PHE A 502 -40.10 6.27 10.62
CA PHE A 502 -39.45 7.51 10.22
C PHE A 502 -39.01 7.46 8.75
N ALA A 503 -38.35 6.38 8.33
CA ALA A 503 -37.88 6.20 6.96
C ALA A 503 -39.04 6.08 5.93
N LEU A 504 -40.24 5.69 6.37
CA LEU A 504 -41.43 5.60 5.52
C LEU A 504 -42.16 6.96 5.35
N LYS A 505 -41.76 8.01 6.06
CA LYS A 505 -42.37 9.33 5.91
C LYS A 505 -42.18 9.88 4.50
N PRO A 506 -43.20 10.52 3.90
CA PRO A 506 -43.11 11.05 2.54
C PRO A 506 -41.93 11.99 2.32
N GLU A 507 -41.64 12.87 3.29
CA GLU A 507 -40.51 13.81 3.16
C GLU A 507 -39.14 13.11 3.11
N VAL A 508 -38.96 12.01 3.83
CA VAL A 508 -37.70 11.24 3.85
C VAL A 508 -37.54 10.44 2.56
N GLN A 509 -38.65 9.87 2.06
CA GLN A 509 -38.69 9.17 0.78
C GLN A 509 -38.34 10.12 -0.38
N GLU A 510 -38.81 11.36 -0.34
CA GLU A 510 -38.52 12.32 -1.40
C GLU A 510 -37.06 12.76 -1.40
N VAL A 511 -36.48 13.04 -0.23
CA VAL A 511 -35.05 13.34 -0.09
C VAL A 511 -34.18 12.21 -0.68
N ALA A 512 -34.52 10.95 -0.38
CA ALA A 512 -33.77 9.81 -0.91
C ALA A 512 -33.86 9.73 -2.45
N LYS A 513 -35.03 9.99 -3.05
CA LYS A 513 -35.19 10.02 -4.51
C LYS A 513 -34.41 11.16 -5.15
N ASP A 514 -34.47 12.36 -4.57
CA ASP A 514 -33.74 13.53 -5.09
C ASP A 514 -32.22 13.27 -5.09
N MET A 515 -31.71 12.66 -4.02
CA MET A 515 -30.32 12.23 -3.96
C MET A 515 -30.00 11.16 -5.01
N ALA A 516 -30.89 10.19 -5.23
CA ALA A 516 -30.69 9.16 -6.25
C ALA A 516 -30.60 9.74 -7.66
N ILE A 517 -31.37 10.79 -7.97
CA ILE A 517 -31.28 11.49 -9.26
C ILE A 517 -29.87 12.07 -9.43
N GLN A 518 -29.37 12.80 -8.45
CA GLN A 518 -28.01 13.39 -8.50
C GLN A 518 -26.92 12.32 -8.57
N ILE A 519 -27.04 11.26 -7.77
CA ILE A 519 -26.11 10.12 -7.80
C ILE A 519 -26.13 9.42 -9.16
N GLY A 520 -27.30 9.36 -9.81
CA GLY A 520 -27.45 8.78 -11.15
C GLY A 520 -26.76 9.56 -12.26
N GLU A 521 -26.41 10.83 -12.03
CA GLU A 521 -25.62 11.66 -12.95
C GLU A 521 -24.10 11.43 -12.78
N GLU A 522 -23.67 10.78 -11.70
CA GLU A 522 -22.27 10.49 -11.42
C GLU A 522 -21.81 9.19 -12.11
N ASP A 523 -20.61 9.21 -12.70
CA ASP A 523 -19.90 8.00 -13.14
C ASP A 523 -18.66 7.79 -12.27
N GLY A 524 -18.84 7.14 -11.11
CA GLY A 524 -17.75 6.92 -10.16
C GLY A 524 -16.63 6.04 -10.71
N ALA A 525 -16.97 5.04 -11.53
CA ALA A 525 -15.99 4.14 -12.13
C ALA A 525 -15.19 4.84 -13.23
N GLY A 526 -15.86 5.55 -14.15
CA GLY A 526 -15.24 6.33 -15.22
C GLY A 526 -14.44 7.51 -14.68
N GLY A 527 -14.99 8.24 -13.71
CA GLY A 527 -14.29 9.32 -13.01
C GLY A 527 -13.02 8.84 -12.33
N THR A 528 -13.03 7.65 -11.71
CA THR A 528 -11.82 7.05 -11.12
C THR A 528 -10.82 6.63 -12.19
N ALA A 529 -11.25 5.97 -13.27
CA ALA A 529 -10.35 5.57 -14.35
C ALA A 529 -9.67 6.78 -15.01
N GLN A 530 -10.42 7.88 -15.20
CA GLN A 530 -9.90 9.14 -15.72
C GLN A 530 -8.93 9.80 -14.73
N ASP A 531 -9.30 9.90 -13.44
CA ASP A 531 -8.43 10.49 -12.40
C ASP A 531 -7.11 9.72 -12.27
N ILE A 532 -7.15 8.38 -12.37
CA ILE A 532 -5.93 7.55 -12.46
C ILE A 532 -5.11 7.97 -13.67
N GLN A 533 -5.73 8.08 -14.84
CA GLN A 533 -4.99 8.41 -16.05
C GLN A 533 -4.37 9.80 -16.05
N ASP A 534 -5.10 10.81 -15.60
CA ASP A 534 -4.61 12.20 -15.53
C ASP A 534 -3.40 12.32 -14.61
N ARG A 535 -3.28 11.42 -13.63
CA ARG A 535 -2.16 11.36 -12.68
C ARG A 535 -1.01 10.48 -13.15
N LEU A 536 -1.23 9.65 -14.17
CA LEU A 536 -0.16 9.01 -14.89
C LEU A 536 0.44 10.04 -15.85
N ASP A 537 1.70 10.38 -15.64
CA ASP A 537 2.48 11.13 -16.65
C ASP A 537 2.74 10.20 -17.84
N ILE A 538 1.70 9.95 -18.66
CA ILE A 538 1.71 8.97 -19.76
C ILE A 538 2.86 9.23 -20.72
N ASP A 539 3.16 10.50 -20.99
CA ASP A 539 4.30 10.86 -21.82
C ASP A 539 5.62 10.39 -21.22
N SER A 540 5.81 10.44 -19.89
CA SER A 540 7.01 9.87 -19.26
C SER A 540 7.12 8.35 -19.34
N LEU A 541 6.02 7.64 -19.61
CA LEU A 541 5.98 6.19 -19.75
C LEU A 541 6.32 5.73 -21.18
N ARG A 542 6.25 6.60 -22.18
CA ARG A 542 6.46 6.23 -23.59
C ARG A 542 7.92 5.98 -23.93
N CYS A 543 8.16 5.02 -24.81
CA CYS A 543 9.43 4.87 -25.50
C CYS A 543 9.61 6.00 -26.53
N ASP A 544 10.78 6.63 -26.53
CA ASP A 544 11.10 7.78 -27.40
C ASP A 544 11.04 7.42 -28.89
N ILE A 545 11.33 6.16 -29.25
CA ILE A 545 11.35 5.67 -30.64
C ILE A 545 10.04 4.98 -31.06
N SER A 546 9.35 4.34 -30.12
CA SER A 546 8.09 3.59 -30.32
C SER A 546 7.07 4.07 -29.29
N PRO A 547 6.42 5.24 -29.51
CA PRO A 547 5.59 5.87 -28.48
C PRO A 547 4.34 5.11 -28.06
N ASP A 548 3.97 4.08 -28.81
CA ASP A 548 2.94 3.07 -28.52
C ASP A 548 3.38 2.05 -27.44
N ARG A 549 4.67 2.01 -27.09
CA ARG A 549 5.26 1.01 -26.17
C ARG A 549 5.81 1.66 -24.91
N LEU A 550 5.71 0.93 -23.81
CA LEU A 550 6.28 1.31 -22.52
C LEU A 550 7.80 1.38 -22.60
N ALA A 551 8.39 2.49 -22.17
CA ALA A 551 9.83 2.61 -21.95
C ALA A 551 10.23 1.84 -20.68
N SER A 552 10.94 0.73 -20.81
CA SER A 552 11.46 -0.03 -19.65
C SER A 552 12.94 0.24 -19.37
N TRP A 553 13.64 0.88 -20.31
CA TRP A 553 15.09 1.03 -20.30
C TRP A 553 15.52 2.47 -20.48
N LEU A 554 16.57 2.86 -19.77
CA LEU A 554 17.33 4.09 -19.98
C LEU A 554 18.68 3.73 -20.59
N ASP A 555 19.00 4.28 -21.75
CA ASP A 555 20.37 4.28 -22.26
C ASP A 555 21.19 5.39 -21.58
N ARG A 556 22.20 5.02 -20.81
CA ARG A 556 23.03 5.99 -20.07
C ARG A 556 23.92 6.85 -20.96
N LYS A 557 24.18 6.43 -22.20
CA LYS A 557 25.03 7.18 -23.13
C LYS A 557 24.25 8.35 -23.74
N THR A 558 23.07 8.07 -24.26
CA THR A 558 22.24 9.06 -24.98
C THR A 558 21.17 9.71 -24.11
N GLY A 559 20.82 9.10 -22.98
CA GLY A 559 19.68 9.52 -22.16
C GLY A 559 18.32 9.04 -22.69
N ALA A 560 18.28 8.27 -23.77
CA ALA A 560 17.03 7.81 -24.39
C ALA A 560 16.25 6.82 -23.52
N HIS A 561 14.93 6.96 -23.51
CA HIS A 561 13.97 6.08 -22.86
C HIS A 561 13.43 5.08 -23.90
N LEU A 562 13.72 3.79 -23.71
CA LEU A 562 13.53 2.75 -24.72
C LEU A 562 12.65 1.61 -24.21
N SER A 563 11.79 1.09 -25.08
CA SER A 563 11.04 -0.15 -24.85
C SER A 563 11.96 -1.37 -24.98
N GLY A 564 11.52 -2.51 -24.45
CA GLY A 564 12.23 -3.79 -24.66
C GLY A 564 12.37 -4.15 -26.14
N PHE A 565 11.32 -3.87 -26.92
CA PHE A 565 11.32 -4.02 -28.38
C PHE A 565 12.39 -3.15 -29.05
N ALA A 566 12.42 -1.85 -28.73
CA ALA A 566 13.37 -0.91 -29.32
C ALA A 566 14.82 -1.30 -28.96
N VAL A 567 15.07 -1.68 -27.69
CA VAL A 567 16.36 -2.21 -27.26
C VAL A 567 16.76 -3.44 -28.08
N GLY A 568 15.85 -4.38 -28.31
CA GLY A 568 16.08 -5.56 -29.15
C GLY A 568 16.52 -5.17 -30.56
N CYS A 569 15.80 -4.27 -31.23
CA CYS A 569 16.12 -3.81 -32.58
C CYS A 569 17.50 -3.13 -32.65
N LEU A 570 17.82 -2.25 -31.70
CA LEU A 570 19.07 -1.51 -31.71
C LEU A 570 20.29 -2.38 -31.37
N ILE A 571 20.13 -3.41 -30.53
CA ILE A 571 21.17 -4.40 -30.27
C ILE A 571 21.39 -5.28 -31.52
N ASP A 572 20.31 -5.72 -32.19
CA ASP A 572 20.41 -6.51 -33.44
C ASP A 572 21.18 -5.74 -34.53
N ALA A 573 20.92 -4.43 -34.64
CA ALA A 573 21.58 -3.54 -35.58
C ALA A 573 23.00 -3.11 -35.15
N GLY A 574 23.48 -3.53 -33.97
CA GLY A 574 24.80 -3.13 -33.44
C GLY A 574 24.93 -1.66 -33.02
N LEU A 575 23.80 -0.97 -32.86
CA LEU A 575 23.73 0.47 -32.53
C LEU A 575 23.68 0.73 -31.02
N LEU A 576 23.35 -0.29 -30.23
CA LEU A 576 23.25 -0.20 -28.77
C LEU A 576 23.97 -1.37 -28.10
N GLN A 577 24.62 -1.10 -26.96
CA GLN A 577 25.30 -2.10 -26.16
C GLN A 577 24.59 -2.27 -24.81
N SER A 578 24.34 -3.52 -24.40
CA SER A 578 23.59 -3.85 -23.17
C SER A 578 24.21 -3.26 -21.89
N GLN A 579 25.51 -2.94 -21.91
CA GLN A 579 26.23 -2.32 -20.78
C GLN A 579 25.79 -0.90 -20.46
N ASN A 580 25.27 -0.18 -21.44
CA ASN A 580 24.81 1.18 -21.25
C ASN A 580 23.38 1.23 -20.69
N LEU A 581 22.67 0.11 -20.70
CA LEU A 581 21.28 0.04 -20.26
C LEU A 581 21.15 0.06 -18.73
N LYS A 582 20.06 0.67 -18.27
CA LYS A 582 19.57 0.62 -16.90
C LYS A 582 18.05 0.48 -16.95
N LEU A 583 17.45 -0.21 -15.99
CA LEU A 583 15.99 -0.15 -15.85
C LEU A 583 15.55 1.30 -15.59
N LEU A 584 14.55 1.74 -16.34
CA LEU A 584 13.97 3.07 -16.20
C LEU A 584 13.18 3.14 -14.88
N ARG A 585 13.17 4.32 -14.26
CA ARG A 585 12.40 4.62 -13.05
C ARG A 585 11.29 5.60 -13.41
N HIS A 586 10.05 5.13 -13.46
CA HIS A 586 8.91 5.98 -13.83
C HIS A 586 8.50 6.92 -12.70
N ARG A 587 8.50 6.43 -11.45
CA ARG A 587 8.20 7.23 -10.27
C ARG A 587 9.12 6.86 -9.13
N HIS A 588 9.79 7.85 -8.54
CA HIS A 588 10.66 7.62 -7.39
C HIS A 588 9.97 8.08 -6.11
N TRP A 589 9.70 7.14 -5.20
CA TRP A 589 9.09 7.41 -3.90
C TRP A 589 10.17 7.59 -2.83
N TYR A 590 10.35 8.83 -2.37
CA TYR A 590 11.34 9.16 -1.36
C TYR A 590 10.75 9.01 0.05
N VAL A 591 10.71 7.77 0.53
CA VAL A 591 10.05 7.38 1.79
C VAL A 591 10.90 7.71 3.05
N ASP A 592 12.21 7.90 2.88
CA ASP A 592 13.17 8.15 3.96
C ASP A 592 13.82 9.53 3.80
N GLU A 593 13.11 10.56 4.27
CA GLU A 593 13.69 11.92 4.40
C GLU A 593 14.69 11.98 5.57
N GLY A 594 14.67 10.99 6.46
CA GLY A 594 15.46 10.93 7.68
C GLY A 594 14.87 11.79 8.80
N ALA A 595 15.62 11.98 9.88
CA ALA A 595 15.12 12.69 11.06
C ALA A 595 14.85 14.18 10.79
N GLU A 596 13.86 14.76 11.46
CA GLU A 596 13.53 16.19 11.33
C GLU A 596 14.63 17.11 11.88
N TYR A 597 15.29 16.69 12.96
CA TYR A 597 16.37 17.41 13.64
C TYR A 597 17.32 16.41 14.36
N PRO A 598 18.54 16.83 14.74
CA PRO A 598 19.63 15.91 15.14
C PRO A 598 19.30 15.01 16.33
N LEU A 599 18.63 15.56 17.34
CA LEU A 599 18.26 14.81 18.54
C LEU A 599 17.28 13.67 18.21
N VAL A 600 16.25 13.94 17.39
CA VAL A 600 15.37 12.88 16.87
C VAL A 600 16.15 11.88 16.04
N GLY A 601 17.18 12.29 15.31
CA GLY A 601 18.09 11.39 14.60
C GLY A 601 18.79 10.40 15.52
N ALA A 602 19.32 10.89 16.65
CA ALA A 602 19.95 10.05 17.67
C ALA A 602 18.93 9.09 18.32
N VAL A 603 17.77 9.58 18.72
CA VAL A 603 16.68 8.78 19.32
C VAL A 603 16.15 7.72 18.34
N ALA A 604 15.99 8.06 17.06
CA ALA A 604 15.58 7.13 16.01
C ALA A 604 16.60 6.00 15.81
N ALA A 605 17.90 6.29 15.91
CA ALA A 605 18.95 5.27 15.81
C ALA A 605 18.89 4.29 16.99
N VAL A 606 18.70 4.78 18.22
CA VAL A 606 18.59 3.96 19.43
C VAL A 606 17.33 3.10 19.40
N SER A 607 16.17 3.70 19.11
CA SER A 607 14.88 2.98 19.02
C SER A 607 14.87 1.96 17.89
N GLY A 608 15.45 2.28 16.73
CA GLY A 608 15.59 1.35 15.61
C GLY A 608 16.47 0.14 15.94
N PHE A 609 17.54 0.33 16.73
CA PHE A 609 18.38 -0.75 17.22
C PHE A 609 17.64 -1.64 18.24
N ALA A 610 16.96 -1.05 19.22
CA ALA A 610 16.15 -1.78 20.19
C ALA A 610 15.04 -2.60 19.51
N SER A 611 14.35 -2.01 18.52
CA SER A 611 13.33 -2.70 17.72
C SER A 611 13.90 -3.87 16.92
N ALA A 612 15.10 -3.72 16.35
CA ALA A 612 15.77 -4.80 15.63
C ALA A 612 16.12 -5.99 16.56
N ILE A 613 16.61 -5.71 17.77
CA ILE A 613 16.85 -6.73 18.80
C ILE A 613 15.52 -7.39 19.20
N GLY A 614 14.49 -6.61 19.52
CA GLY A 614 13.18 -7.14 19.91
C GLY A 614 12.57 -8.06 18.85
N THR A 615 12.68 -7.67 17.57
CA THR A 615 12.23 -8.48 16.43
C THR A 615 13.01 -9.79 16.33
N ALA A 616 14.34 -9.75 16.43
CA ALA A 616 15.19 -10.94 16.38
C ALA A 616 14.87 -11.91 17.54
N THR A 617 14.67 -11.37 18.75
CA THR A 617 14.31 -12.15 19.95
C THR A 617 12.94 -12.79 19.81
N SER A 618 11.95 -12.06 19.30
CA SER A 618 10.60 -12.57 19.04
C SER A 618 10.62 -13.72 18.01
N ASP A 619 11.31 -13.51 16.87
CA ASP A 619 11.51 -14.53 15.84
C ASP A 619 12.21 -15.80 16.40
N TYR A 620 13.18 -15.62 17.29
CA TYR A 620 13.88 -16.71 17.96
C TYR A 620 12.93 -17.49 18.89
N ALA A 621 12.18 -16.78 19.74
CA ALA A 621 11.21 -17.37 20.66
C ALA A 621 10.07 -18.10 19.94
N GLU A 622 9.57 -17.55 18.83
CA GLU A 622 8.55 -18.21 17.99
C GLU A 622 9.08 -19.50 17.37
N ARG A 623 10.31 -19.49 16.82
CA ARG A 623 10.94 -20.69 16.27
C ARG A 623 11.18 -21.77 17.34
N LEU A 624 11.59 -21.39 18.54
CA LEU A 624 11.74 -22.33 19.65
C LEU A 624 10.39 -22.93 20.08
N ARG A 625 9.32 -22.13 20.13
CA ARG A 625 7.96 -22.62 20.40
C ARG A 625 7.47 -23.62 19.35
N ASN A 626 7.79 -23.37 18.07
CA ASN A 626 7.46 -24.24 16.95
C ASN A 626 8.50 -25.37 16.71
N SER A 627 9.31 -25.71 17.72
CA SER A 627 10.31 -26.76 17.62
C SER A 627 9.64 -28.14 17.44
N PRO A 628 10.20 -29.05 16.60
CA PRO A 628 9.62 -30.38 16.42
C PRO A 628 9.48 -31.14 17.75
N GLY A 629 8.33 -31.79 17.96
CA GLY A 629 8.12 -32.70 19.09
C GLY A 629 9.09 -33.89 19.05
N ARG A 630 9.32 -34.53 20.21
CA ARG A 630 10.22 -35.69 20.33
C ARG A 630 9.66 -36.86 19.50
N GLY A 631 10.21 -37.12 18.32
CA GLY A 631 9.75 -38.20 17.44
C GLY A 631 10.01 -39.59 18.06
N LYS A 632 8.97 -40.45 18.10
CA LYS A 632 9.14 -41.90 18.30
C LYS A 632 9.62 -42.52 17.00
N THR A 633 10.61 -43.40 17.14
CA THR A 633 11.34 -44.11 16.09
C THR A 633 10.41 -44.79 15.08
N ARG A 634 10.63 -44.57 13.78
CA ARG A 634 10.29 -45.52 12.73
C ARG A 634 11.55 -45.82 11.92
N ARG A 635 12.11 -47.02 12.09
CA ARG A 635 13.21 -47.54 11.27
C ARG A 635 12.70 -47.71 9.85
N SER A 636 13.26 -46.97 8.90
CA SER A 636 13.29 -47.38 7.50
C SER A 636 14.74 -47.68 7.16
N ASN A 637 15.05 -48.95 6.89
CA ASN A 637 16.32 -49.37 6.31
C ASN A 637 16.51 -48.64 4.99
N VAL A 638 17.62 -47.93 4.85
CA VAL A 638 18.13 -47.51 3.55
C VAL A 638 19.47 -48.22 3.41
N ASP A 639 19.52 -49.12 2.42
CA ASP A 639 20.70 -49.87 2.04
C ASP A 639 21.88 -48.94 1.76
N ASP A 640 23.03 -49.35 2.28
CA ASP A 640 24.34 -48.77 2.06
C ASP A 640 24.90 -49.39 0.79
N THR A 641 24.69 -48.75 -0.37
CA THR A 641 25.44 -49.07 -1.58
C THR A 641 26.58 -48.07 -1.72
N GLN A 642 27.78 -48.53 -1.40
CA GLN A 642 29.04 -47.98 -1.88
C GLN A 642 29.15 -48.13 -3.41
N GLU A 643 30.10 -47.37 -3.97
CA GLU A 643 30.52 -47.25 -5.38
C GLU A 643 29.81 -46.13 -6.18
N GLY A 644 30.48 -45.22 -6.88
CA GLY A 644 31.91 -45.11 -7.19
C GLY A 644 32.34 -43.65 -7.37
N VAL A 645 33.59 -43.39 -7.00
CA VAL A 645 34.32 -42.18 -7.36
C VAL A 645 34.61 -42.28 -8.85
N LEU A 646 33.91 -41.47 -9.66
CA LEU A 646 34.35 -41.14 -11.01
C LEU A 646 34.97 -39.75 -10.97
N THR A 647 36.29 -39.73 -10.84
CA THR A 647 37.12 -38.69 -11.47
C THR A 647 37.17 -39.00 -12.95
N ASP A 648 36.73 -38.09 -13.81
CA ASP A 648 37.69 -37.41 -14.67
C ASP A 648 37.12 -36.14 -15.36
N PRO A 649 38.02 -35.28 -15.85
CA PRO A 649 37.85 -33.86 -16.07
C PRO A 649 37.61 -33.51 -17.55
N GLU A 650 37.65 -32.21 -17.83
CA GLU A 650 37.61 -31.56 -19.15
C GLU A 650 36.23 -31.40 -19.81
N GLU A 651 35.67 -30.20 -19.64
CA GLU A 651 35.25 -29.25 -20.69
C GLU A 651 34.43 -28.17 -19.95
N VAL A 652 34.82 -26.90 -19.90
CA VAL A 652 34.99 -26.01 -21.05
C VAL A 652 36.06 -24.96 -20.71
N LYS A 653 37.18 -25.04 -21.42
CA LYS A 653 38.06 -23.90 -21.68
C LYS A 653 37.25 -22.79 -22.37
N THR A 654 37.56 -21.55 -22.02
CA THR A 654 37.21 -20.32 -22.75
C THR A 654 35.71 -20.02 -22.93
N GLY A 655 35.15 -19.28 -21.97
CA GLY A 655 33.84 -18.63 -22.07
C GLY A 655 33.92 -17.11 -22.23
N GLU A 656 35.03 -16.57 -22.76
CA GLU A 656 35.19 -15.13 -23.03
C GLU A 656 34.44 -14.63 -24.27
N ALA A 657 33.68 -15.48 -24.98
CA ALA A 657 33.06 -15.11 -26.25
C ALA A 657 31.60 -15.58 -26.40
N ARG A 658 30.63 -15.07 -25.62
CA ARG A 658 29.19 -15.33 -25.88
C ARG A 658 28.20 -14.20 -25.56
N LEU A 659 28.63 -12.93 -25.54
CA LEU A 659 27.73 -11.76 -25.45
C LEU A 659 27.55 -11.01 -26.79
N ARG A 660 28.02 -11.58 -27.91
CA ARG A 660 27.85 -11.03 -29.26
C ARG A 660 26.61 -11.53 -30.01
N LYS A 661 25.82 -12.44 -29.44
CA LYS A 661 24.58 -12.87 -30.10
C LYS A 661 23.52 -11.79 -29.92
N GLY A 662 23.12 -11.16 -31.02
CA GLY A 662 21.92 -10.32 -31.05
C GLY A 662 20.65 -11.12 -30.72
N PRO A 663 19.48 -10.47 -30.66
CA PRO A 663 18.22 -11.12 -30.31
C PRO A 663 17.94 -12.40 -31.12
N ARG A 664 18.33 -12.44 -32.40
CA ARG A 664 18.14 -13.58 -33.31
C ARG A 664 18.59 -14.95 -32.78
N GLY A 665 19.58 -14.99 -31.87
CA GLY A 665 20.17 -16.25 -31.39
C GLY A 665 20.09 -16.48 -29.88
N ALA A 666 19.37 -15.61 -29.15
CA ALA A 666 19.28 -15.66 -27.69
C ALA A 666 18.16 -16.59 -27.24
N ASN A 667 18.49 -17.60 -26.42
CA ASN A 667 17.49 -18.44 -25.76
C ASN A 667 17.24 -17.97 -24.30
N GLN A 668 16.29 -18.62 -23.62
CA GLN A 668 15.95 -18.30 -22.23
C GLN A 668 17.17 -18.33 -21.28
N LYS A 669 18.06 -19.32 -21.44
CA LYS A 669 19.25 -19.47 -20.60
C LYS A 669 20.23 -18.31 -20.82
N ASP A 670 20.35 -17.83 -22.05
CA ASP A 670 21.18 -16.66 -22.39
C ASP A 670 20.62 -15.40 -21.72
N MET A 671 19.29 -15.21 -21.73
CA MET A 671 18.62 -14.11 -21.03
C MET A 671 18.78 -14.18 -19.50
N GLU A 672 18.73 -15.37 -18.90
CA GLU A 672 19.01 -15.55 -17.47
C GLU A 672 20.45 -15.13 -17.12
N ILE A 673 21.43 -15.52 -17.93
CA ILE A 673 22.83 -15.13 -17.73
C ILE A 673 23.00 -13.62 -17.90
N LEU A 674 22.38 -13.03 -18.92
CA LEU A 674 22.40 -11.59 -19.16
C LEU A 674 21.79 -10.82 -17.97
N ALA A 675 20.60 -11.23 -17.51
CA ALA A 675 19.93 -10.63 -16.36
C ALA A 675 20.80 -10.68 -15.10
N ARG A 676 21.48 -11.81 -14.85
CA ARG A 676 22.44 -11.95 -13.74
C ARG A 676 23.60 -10.97 -13.86
N LYS A 677 24.26 -10.93 -15.02
CA LYS A 677 25.41 -10.04 -15.25
C LYS A 677 25.04 -8.56 -15.18
N MET A 678 23.85 -8.19 -15.64
CA MET A 678 23.29 -6.84 -15.49
C MET A 678 22.98 -6.51 -14.03
N ALA A 679 22.49 -7.48 -13.24
CA ALA A 679 22.22 -7.29 -11.83
C ALA A 679 23.51 -7.04 -11.03
N THR A 680 24.55 -7.86 -11.26
CA THR A 680 25.87 -7.79 -10.61
C THR A 680 26.79 -6.70 -11.16
N LYS A 681 26.45 -6.07 -12.29
CA LYS A 681 27.32 -5.14 -13.04
C LYS A 681 28.61 -5.79 -13.55
N THR A 682 28.60 -7.09 -13.85
CA THR A 682 29.78 -7.86 -14.32
C THR A 682 29.71 -8.20 -15.81
N LEU A 683 29.14 -7.31 -16.62
CA LEU A 683 29.02 -7.54 -18.06
C LEU A 683 30.39 -7.71 -18.75
N ASN A 684 31.43 -7.01 -18.26
CA ASN A 684 32.78 -6.95 -18.85
C ASN A 684 33.89 -7.53 -17.94
N GLY A 685 33.57 -8.29 -16.90
CA GLY A 685 34.57 -8.79 -15.94
C GLY A 685 34.22 -10.17 -15.35
N ALA A 686 35.18 -10.76 -14.64
CA ALA A 686 34.98 -12.02 -13.92
C ALA A 686 33.91 -11.89 -12.83
N GLU A 687 33.14 -12.94 -12.60
CA GLU A 687 32.18 -12.98 -11.48
C GLU A 687 32.95 -12.89 -10.16
N PRO A 688 32.49 -12.09 -9.18
CA PRO A 688 33.13 -12.05 -7.87
C PRO A 688 33.14 -13.46 -7.25
N VAL A 689 34.33 -13.88 -6.81
CA VAL A 689 34.66 -15.25 -6.34
C VAL A 689 33.83 -15.69 -5.12
N PHE A 690 33.20 -14.75 -4.41
CA PHE A 690 32.35 -15.05 -3.26
C PHE A 690 30.86 -15.10 -3.64
N LEU A 691 30.39 -16.35 -3.78
CA LEU A 691 29.00 -16.83 -3.70
C LEU A 691 27.94 -16.00 -4.45
N THR A 692 27.32 -16.54 -5.49
CA THR A 692 25.99 -16.05 -5.92
C THR A 692 25.11 -17.22 -6.38
N PRO A 693 23.86 -17.34 -5.89
CA PRO A 693 22.97 -18.42 -6.30
C PRO A 693 22.52 -18.25 -7.77
N LYS A 694 22.46 -19.38 -8.51
CA LYS A 694 21.92 -19.44 -9.88
C LYS A 694 20.43 -19.01 -9.90
N LEU A 695 20.01 -18.23 -10.93
CA LEU A 695 18.60 -17.85 -11.19
C LEU A 695 17.72 -19.09 -11.41
N ARG A 696 18.16 -20.00 -12.28
CA ARG A 696 17.78 -21.41 -12.25
C ARG A 696 18.51 -22.10 -11.10
N ARG A 697 17.87 -22.24 -9.94
CA ARG A 697 18.01 -23.51 -9.23
C ARG A 697 16.94 -24.42 -9.84
N PRO A 698 17.29 -25.38 -10.71
CA PRO A 698 16.32 -26.40 -11.02
C PRO A 698 15.91 -27.00 -9.67
N VAL A 699 14.63 -27.32 -9.49
CA VAL A 699 14.21 -28.21 -8.41
C VAL A 699 14.77 -29.60 -8.76
N THR A 700 16.10 -29.74 -8.74
CA THR A 700 16.73 -31.03 -8.92
C THR A 700 16.41 -31.85 -7.69
N GLY A 701 16.28 -33.16 -7.88
CA GLY A 701 16.12 -34.11 -6.78
C GLY A 701 17.14 -33.93 -5.66
N LEU A 702 18.25 -33.23 -5.88
CA LEU A 702 19.24 -32.81 -4.87
C LEU A 702 18.76 -31.75 -3.87
N HIS A 703 18.02 -30.69 -4.26
CA HIS A 703 17.50 -29.73 -3.28
C HIS A 703 16.35 -30.35 -2.48
N GLN A 704 15.49 -31.13 -3.13
CA GLN A 704 14.48 -31.93 -2.43
C GLN A 704 15.14 -33.01 -1.56
N LYS A 705 16.23 -33.66 -1.99
CA LYS A 705 17.03 -34.59 -1.16
C LYS A 705 17.69 -33.88 0.00
N HIS A 706 18.25 -32.68 -0.17
CA HIS A 706 18.89 -31.92 0.91
C HIS A 706 17.83 -31.41 1.90
N LYS A 707 16.70 -30.88 1.42
CA LYS A 707 15.54 -30.49 2.24
C LYS A 707 14.92 -31.71 2.95
N LYS A 708 14.82 -32.86 2.28
CA LYS A 708 14.38 -34.14 2.87
C LYS A 708 15.41 -34.68 3.87
N ALA A 709 16.71 -34.61 3.59
CA ALA A 709 17.79 -35.03 4.49
C ALA A 709 17.87 -34.13 5.72
N TRP A 710 17.66 -32.82 5.55
CA TRP A 710 17.56 -31.85 6.64
C TRP A 710 16.31 -32.09 7.49
N ARG A 711 15.15 -32.31 6.86
CA ARG A 711 13.92 -32.70 7.56
C ARG A 711 14.05 -34.07 8.25
N ALA A 712 14.80 -35.00 7.66
CA ALA A 712 15.13 -36.29 8.25
C ALA A 712 16.08 -36.14 9.46
N HIS A 713 17.06 -35.22 9.39
CA HIS A 713 17.92 -34.88 10.52
C HIS A 713 17.14 -34.19 11.65
N GLU A 714 16.23 -33.26 11.32
CA GLU A 714 15.32 -32.60 12.27
C GLU A 714 14.29 -33.59 12.87
N GLY A 715 13.95 -34.67 12.15
CA GLY A 715 13.11 -35.77 12.64
C GLY A 715 13.87 -36.90 13.35
N GLY A 716 15.22 -36.85 13.38
CA GLY A 716 16.08 -37.86 13.99
C GLY A 716 16.23 -37.72 15.51
N ARG A 717 16.96 -38.65 16.13
CA ARG A 717 17.12 -38.76 17.60
C ARG A 717 17.69 -37.48 18.26
N ASN A 718 18.51 -36.72 17.52
CA ASN A 718 19.10 -35.43 17.92
C ASN A 718 18.50 -34.22 17.18
N GLY A 719 17.39 -34.39 16.47
CA GLY A 719 16.83 -33.37 15.59
C GLY A 719 16.39 -32.09 16.28
N ARG A 720 15.91 -32.20 17.53
CA ARG A 720 15.61 -31.03 18.38
C ARG A 720 16.86 -30.24 18.75
N VAL A 721 17.97 -30.91 19.09
CA VAL A 721 19.23 -30.24 19.43
C VAL A 721 19.79 -29.51 18.22
N PHE A 722 19.83 -30.18 17.05
CA PHE A 722 20.23 -29.57 15.79
C PHE A 722 19.35 -28.36 15.41
N TYR A 723 18.02 -28.48 15.55
CA TYR A 723 17.08 -27.39 15.30
C TYR A 723 17.35 -26.20 16.22
N VAL A 724 17.50 -26.43 17.53
CA VAL A 724 17.78 -25.38 18.52
C VAL A 724 19.11 -24.71 18.20
N THR A 725 20.21 -25.45 18.01
CA THR A 725 21.53 -24.89 17.66
C THR A 725 21.46 -24.02 16.40
N ARG A 726 20.75 -24.46 15.37
CA ARG A 726 20.56 -23.69 14.12
C ARG A 726 19.79 -22.40 14.36
N VAL A 727 18.69 -22.49 15.11
CA VAL A 727 17.83 -21.33 15.41
C VAL A 727 18.57 -20.32 16.29
N THR A 728 19.37 -20.78 17.24
CA THR A 728 20.27 -19.94 18.06
C THR A 728 21.37 -19.31 17.21
N GLY A 729 22.01 -20.06 16.31
CA GLY A 729 23.01 -19.51 15.39
C GLY A 729 22.45 -18.40 14.50
N LYS A 730 21.21 -18.55 14.01
CA LYS A 730 20.54 -17.48 13.26
C LYS A 730 20.26 -16.25 14.13
N TYR A 731 19.82 -16.43 15.37
CA TYR A 731 19.61 -15.31 16.31
C TYR A 731 20.90 -14.55 16.61
N VAL A 732 22.02 -15.24 16.86
CA VAL A 732 23.34 -14.61 17.05
C VAL A 732 23.75 -13.83 15.80
N GLY A 733 23.54 -14.38 14.60
CA GLY A 733 23.79 -13.67 13.35
C GLY A 733 22.93 -12.41 13.18
N ASP A 734 21.64 -12.47 13.52
CA ASP A 734 20.73 -11.34 13.47
C ASP A 734 21.14 -10.23 14.47
N LEU A 735 21.58 -10.59 15.68
CA LEU A 735 22.12 -9.65 16.68
C LEU A 735 23.43 -8.99 16.21
N ALA A 736 24.38 -9.77 15.72
CA ALA A 736 25.64 -9.25 15.20
C ALA A 736 25.40 -8.26 14.04
N ALA A 737 24.47 -8.58 13.14
CA ALA A 737 24.07 -7.68 12.06
C ALA A 737 23.40 -6.40 12.58
N ALA A 738 22.60 -6.47 13.64
CA ALA A 738 22.01 -5.28 14.28
C ALA A 738 23.10 -4.38 14.89
N SER A 739 24.05 -4.95 15.64
CA SER A 739 25.15 -4.21 16.27
C SER A 739 26.06 -3.54 15.24
N ALA A 740 26.39 -4.23 14.15
CA ALA A 740 27.20 -3.66 13.07
C ALA A 740 26.51 -2.46 12.37
N ARG A 741 25.17 -2.41 12.36
CA ARG A 741 24.40 -1.32 11.78
C ARG A 741 24.20 -0.13 12.70
N ALA A 742 24.38 -0.28 14.01
CA ALA A 742 24.08 0.78 14.98
C ALA A 742 24.88 2.07 14.73
N PRO A 743 26.22 2.03 14.47
CA PRO A 743 26.97 3.24 14.12
C PRO A 743 26.48 3.88 12.81
N VAL A 744 26.15 3.06 11.81
CA VAL A 744 25.63 3.52 10.52
C VAL A 744 24.32 4.29 10.74
N ALA A 745 23.38 3.69 11.49
CA ALA A 745 22.10 4.29 11.79
C ALA A 745 22.26 5.61 12.57
N PHE A 746 23.17 5.67 13.54
CA PHE A 746 23.44 6.89 14.31
C PHE A 746 23.93 8.03 13.42
N PHE A 747 25.06 7.86 12.73
CA PHE A 747 25.64 8.93 11.91
C PHE A 747 24.69 9.34 10.78
N TYR A 748 24.05 8.38 10.12
CA TYR A 748 23.11 8.65 9.04
C TYR A 748 21.88 9.42 9.51
N ASN A 749 21.24 9.01 10.60
CA ASN A 749 20.02 9.67 11.08
C ASN A 749 20.33 11.05 11.70
N VAL A 750 21.45 11.20 12.41
CA VAL A 750 21.88 12.50 12.94
C VAL A 750 22.24 13.46 11.81
N ALA A 751 22.94 12.99 10.77
CA ALA A 751 23.24 13.79 9.57
C ALA A 751 21.96 14.27 8.88
N ASN A 752 20.98 13.38 8.68
CA ASN A 752 19.68 13.77 8.13
C ASN A 752 18.94 14.76 9.05
N GLY A 753 19.05 14.57 10.37
CA GLY A 753 18.51 15.52 11.36
C GLY A 753 19.06 16.93 11.15
N PHE A 754 20.38 17.08 11.04
CA PHE A 754 20.99 18.37 10.76
C PHE A 754 20.59 18.92 9.38
N HIS A 755 20.51 18.04 8.38
CA HIS A 755 20.13 18.40 7.00
C HIS A 755 18.71 18.95 6.92
N ASN A 756 17.75 18.33 7.61
CA ASN A 756 16.34 18.68 7.54
C ASN A 756 15.92 19.80 8.50
N ALA A 757 16.68 20.05 9.57
CA ALA A 757 16.31 21.03 10.60
C ALA A 757 15.98 22.43 10.02
N PRO A 758 16.73 22.98 9.04
CA PRO A 758 16.39 24.27 8.44
C PRO A 758 15.00 24.32 7.79
N SER A 759 14.55 23.22 7.17
CA SER A 759 13.21 23.13 6.58
C SER A 759 12.13 23.16 7.64
N ASN A 760 12.31 22.39 8.72
CA ASN A 760 11.27 22.17 9.72
C ASN A 760 11.07 23.36 10.69
N PHE A 761 12.12 24.14 10.97
CA PHE A 761 12.00 25.29 11.88
C PHE A 761 11.64 26.60 11.18
N TRP A 762 11.98 26.76 9.90
CA TRP A 762 11.95 28.08 9.25
C TRP A 762 11.47 28.08 7.79
N ASN A 763 10.87 26.97 7.32
CA ASN A 763 10.44 26.77 5.93
C ASN A 763 11.54 27.13 4.91
N VAL A 764 12.79 26.76 5.21
CA VAL A 764 13.90 26.90 4.27
C VAL A 764 13.90 25.68 3.36
N GLU A 765 13.84 25.89 2.05
CA GLU A 765 13.95 24.78 1.11
C GLU A 765 15.30 24.08 1.27
N VAL A 766 15.25 22.81 1.65
CA VAL A 766 16.43 21.96 1.80
C VAL A 766 16.56 21.08 0.56
N ARG A 767 17.76 21.08 -0.02
CA ARG A 767 18.13 20.25 -1.17
C ARG A 767 17.95 18.77 -0.85
N ARG A 768 17.23 18.03 -1.69
CA ARG A 768 17.19 16.55 -1.59
C ARG A 768 18.56 15.95 -1.93
N ARG A 769 19.02 15.02 -1.09
CA ARG A 769 20.26 14.25 -1.31
C ARG A 769 20.07 13.15 -2.35
N ASP A 770 21.17 12.74 -2.98
CA ASP A 770 21.13 11.61 -3.92
C ASP A 770 21.00 10.26 -3.18
N GLU A 771 20.40 9.27 -3.83
CA GLU A 771 20.20 7.93 -3.27
C GLU A 771 21.53 7.16 -3.12
N ILE A 772 21.75 6.56 -1.95
CA ILE A 772 22.91 5.73 -1.66
C ILE A 772 22.58 4.26 -1.98
N THR A 773 23.20 3.74 -3.05
CA THR A 773 22.92 2.39 -3.59
C THR A 773 24.10 1.41 -3.44
N GLY A 774 25.21 1.85 -2.85
CA GLY A 774 26.46 1.12 -2.68
C GLY A 774 27.62 2.05 -2.31
N LEU A 775 28.83 1.51 -2.19
CA LEU A 775 29.98 2.24 -1.65
C LEU A 775 30.32 3.49 -2.47
N GLY A 776 30.45 3.33 -3.79
CA GLY A 776 30.78 4.46 -4.67
C GLY A 776 29.75 5.60 -4.65
N SER A 777 28.44 5.27 -4.61
CA SER A 777 27.40 6.28 -4.44
C SER A 777 27.43 6.91 -3.05
N GLY A 778 27.73 6.14 -2.01
CA GLY A 778 27.83 6.65 -0.64
C GLY A 778 28.97 7.66 -0.49
N LEU A 779 30.14 7.37 -1.04
CA LEU A 779 31.29 8.29 -1.07
C LEU A 779 30.98 9.54 -1.91
N LYS A 780 30.32 9.39 -3.07
CA LYS A 780 29.90 10.52 -3.89
C LYS A 780 28.94 11.44 -3.15
N VAL A 781 27.94 10.88 -2.47
CA VAL A 781 26.98 11.64 -1.66
C VAL A 781 27.70 12.30 -0.48
N ALA A 782 28.54 11.56 0.25
CA ALA A 782 29.35 12.10 1.36
C ALA A 782 30.15 13.34 0.94
N GLY A 783 30.92 13.24 -0.16
CA GLY A 783 31.71 14.37 -0.64
C GLY A 783 30.86 15.54 -1.18
N LYS A 784 29.81 15.24 -1.94
CA LYS A 784 28.91 16.26 -2.50
C LYS A 784 28.18 17.02 -1.39
N GLU A 785 27.60 16.32 -0.42
CA GLU A 785 26.90 16.93 0.71
C GLU A 785 27.86 17.68 1.64
N PHE A 786 29.10 17.21 1.80
CA PHE A 786 30.12 17.94 2.55
C PHE A 786 30.42 19.30 1.91
N VAL A 787 30.74 19.32 0.61
CA VAL A 787 31.06 20.56 -0.11
C VAL A 787 29.87 21.50 -0.16
N LEU A 788 28.70 20.99 -0.54
CA LEU A 788 27.49 21.80 -0.65
C LEU A 788 27.01 22.27 0.73
N GLY A 789 27.11 21.45 1.79
CA GLY A 789 26.76 21.87 3.14
C GLY A 789 27.64 23.02 3.64
N PHE A 790 28.94 22.99 3.39
CA PHE A 790 29.82 24.13 3.69
C PHE A 790 29.45 25.35 2.84
N TYR A 791 29.20 25.18 1.55
CA TYR A 791 28.78 26.28 0.68
C TYR A 791 27.46 26.92 1.15
N ASP A 792 26.45 26.11 1.44
CA ASP A 792 25.12 26.54 1.89
C ASP A 792 25.20 27.22 3.27
N ALA A 793 26.07 26.73 4.16
CA ALA A 793 26.34 27.35 5.46
C ALA A 793 26.84 28.80 5.32
N PHE A 794 27.86 29.02 4.49
CA PHE A 794 28.48 30.35 4.38
C PHE A 794 27.74 31.29 3.42
N SER A 795 27.22 30.79 2.30
CA SER A 795 26.41 31.59 1.39
C SER A 795 25.10 32.04 2.04
N GLY A 796 24.50 31.20 2.90
CA GLY A 796 23.29 31.50 3.67
C GLY A 796 23.39 32.73 4.57
N ILE A 797 24.59 33.10 5.00
CA ILE A 797 24.87 34.31 5.82
C ILE A 797 24.53 35.58 5.04
N VAL A 798 24.65 35.55 3.71
CA VAL A 798 24.43 36.72 2.85
C VAL A 798 23.11 36.60 2.10
N THR A 799 22.81 35.41 1.57
CA THR A 799 21.63 35.20 0.71
C THR A 799 20.32 35.30 1.50
N LYS A 800 20.24 34.76 2.73
CA LYS A 800 19.01 34.79 3.53
C LYS A 800 18.63 36.17 4.05
N PRO A 801 19.57 36.99 4.58
CA PRO A 801 19.29 38.40 4.86
C PRO A 801 18.82 39.17 3.62
N TYR A 802 19.44 38.94 2.46
CA TYR A 802 19.05 39.62 1.22
C TYR A 802 17.65 39.21 0.74
N GLU A 803 17.34 37.91 0.68
CA GLU A 803 16.02 37.37 0.29
C GLU A 803 14.91 37.93 1.17
N ASP A 804 15.06 37.88 2.50
CA ASP A 804 14.03 38.32 3.43
C ASP A 804 13.90 39.85 3.45
N THR A 805 15.01 40.58 3.30
CA THR A 805 14.96 42.05 3.16
C THR A 805 14.26 42.47 1.87
N LYS A 806 14.47 41.73 0.77
CA LYS A 806 13.77 41.97 -0.49
C LYS A 806 12.27 41.69 -0.39
N ALA A 807 11.88 40.63 0.31
CA ALA A 807 10.47 40.24 0.45
C ALA A 807 9.69 41.08 1.49
N ARG A 808 10.34 41.51 2.59
CA ARG A 808 9.66 42.11 3.76
C ARG A 808 10.25 43.46 4.20
N GLY A 809 11.14 44.06 3.42
CA GLY A 809 11.84 45.29 3.78
C GLY A 809 12.78 45.10 4.98
N ILE A 810 13.11 46.20 5.69
CA ILE A 810 14.05 46.18 6.83
C ILE A 810 13.63 45.20 7.94
N LYS A 811 12.33 44.96 8.13
CA LYS A 811 11.81 43.96 9.07
C LYS A 811 12.24 42.52 8.72
N GLY A 812 12.56 42.25 7.46
CA GLY A 812 13.08 40.96 6.98
C GLY A 812 14.56 40.72 7.29
N LEU A 813 15.36 41.77 7.53
CA LEU A 813 16.80 41.64 7.76
C LEU A 813 17.12 40.80 9.02
N GLY A 814 16.41 41.05 10.12
CA GLY A 814 16.60 40.31 11.37
C GLY A 814 16.22 38.82 11.23
N ARG A 815 15.11 38.53 10.55
CA ARG A 815 14.68 37.15 10.24
C ARG A 815 15.71 36.44 9.35
N GLY A 816 16.22 37.13 8.32
CA GLY A 816 17.21 36.56 7.41
C GLY A 816 18.57 36.31 8.08
N LEU A 817 19.01 37.18 9.00
CA LEU A 817 20.23 36.96 9.80
C LEU A 817 20.10 35.75 10.73
N LEU A 818 18.96 35.60 11.40
CA LEU A 818 18.67 34.42 12.22
C LEU A 818 18.67 33.13 11.37
N ARG A 819 17.98 33.14 10.21
CA ARG A 819 17.97 32.00 9.27
C ARG A 819 19.37 31.66 8.75
N GLY A 820 20.19 32.67 8.44
CA GLY A 820 21.58 32.49 8.03
C GLY A 820 22.43 31.83 9.11
N GLY A 821 22.35 32.33 10.36
CA GLY A 821 23.07 31.78 11.50
C GLY A 821 22.68 30.32 11.84
N PHE A 822 21.38 30.00 11.85
CA PHE A 822 20.93 28.62 12.04
C PHE A 822 21.29 27.71 10.86
N GLY A 823 21.29 28.24 9.63
CA GLY A 823 21.75 27.56 8.43
C GLY A 823 23.20 27.09 8.54
N ILE A 824 24.08 27.85 9.21
CA ILE A 824 25.46 27.43 9.50
C ILE A 824 25.47 26.15 10.35
N CYS A 825 24.79 26.16 11.49
CA CYS A 825 24.76 25.00 12.40
C CYS A 825 24.14 23.76 11.74
N GLY A 826 23.02 23.93 11.03
CA GLY A 826 22.35 22.86 10.29
C GLY A 826 23.24 22.28 9.19
N ASN A 827 23.71 23.11 8.26
CA ASN A 827 24.43 22.65 7.08
C ASN A 827 25.85 22.13 7.42
N LEU A 828 26.56 22.74 8.38
CA LEU A 828 27.85 22.21 8.86
C LEU A 828 27.68 20.90 9.63
N GLY A 829 26.65 20.79 10.48
CA GLY A 829 26.34 19.54 11.16
C GLY A 829 26.01 18.42 10.15
N ALA A 830 25.21 18.73 9.13
CA ALA A 830 24.88 17.79 8.06
C ALA A 830 26.13 17.34 7.29
N ALA A 831 27.06 18.26 7.00
CA ALA A 831 28.32 17.95 6.34
C ALA A 831 29.23 17.05 7.21
N CYS A 832 29.43 17.42 8.48
CA CYS A 832 30.33 16.72 9.41
C CYS A 832 29.84 15.30 9.75
N PHE A 833 28.54 15.14 10.06
CA PHE A 833 27.96 13.82 10.34
C PHE A 833 27.66 13.03 9.06
N GLY A 834 27.37 13.72 7.96
CA GLY A 834 27.07 13.12 6.67
C GLY A 834 28.29 12.44 6.04
N LEU A 835 29.50 12.96 6.25
CA LEU A 835 30.71 12.36 5.69
C LEU A 835 30.91 10.90 6.15
N PRO A 836 30.99 10.58 7.46
CA PRO A 836 31.02 9.20 7.92
C PRO A 836 29.67 8.49 7.70
N GLY A 837 28.54 9.15 7.92
CA GLY A 837 27.21 8.54 7.83
C GLY A 837 26.87 7.99 6.44
N TYR A 838 27.06 8.80 5.40
CA TYR A 838 26.76 8.42 4.02
C TYR A 838 27.79 7.43 3.44
N ALA A 839 29.06 7.53 3.84
CA ALA A 839 30.08 6.55 3.47
C ALA A 839 29.81 5.17 4.08
N LEU A 840 29.55 5.11 5.39
CA LEU A 840 29.18 3.88 6.10
C LEU A 840 27.89 3.28 5.56
N LYS A 841 26.90 4.12 5.23
CA LYS A 841 25.67 3.66 4.57
C LYS A 841 25.95 3.05 3.20
N GLY A 842 26.89 3.63 2.45
CA GLY A 842 27.37 3.08 1.18
C GLY A 842 28.00 1.69 1.34
N LEU A 843 28.85 1.51 2.35
CA LEU A 843 29.45 0.22 2.69
C LEU A 843 28.39 -0.83 3.08
N GLU A 844 27.43 -0.44 3.93
CA GLU A 844 26.31 -1.30 4.31
C GLU A 844 25.55 -1.81 3.07
N LYS A 845 25.21 -0.90 2.14
CA LYS A 845 24.53 -1.25 0.89
C LYS A 845 25.38 -2.15 -0.01
N GLU A 846 26.70 -1.94 -0.04
CA GLU A 846 27.64 -2.78 -0.79
C GLU A 846 27.61 -4.22 -0.28
N MET A 847 27.66 -4.42 1.05
CA MET A 847 27.58 -5.75 1.67
C MET A 847 26.23 -6.42 1.43
N MET A 848 25.14 -5.65 1.31
CA MET A 848 23.80 -6.16 1.00
C MET A 848 23.60 -6.52 -0.49
N LYS A 849 24.56 -6.24 -1.39
CA LYS A 849 24.37 -6.56 -2.81
C LYS A 849 24.14 -8.04 -3.08
N HIS A 850 24.76 -8.92 -2.29
CA HIS A 850 24.57 -10.37 -2.43
C HIS A 850 23.10 -10.79 -2.26
N THR A 851 22.36 -10.18 -1.33
CA THR A 851 20.94 -10.50 -1.10
C THR A 851 20.02 -9.81 -2.10
N THR A 852 20.38 -8.62 -2.57
CA THR A 852 19.53 -7.85 -3.53
C THR A 852 19.66 -8.29 -4.99
N THR A 853 20.79 -8.92 -5.35
CA THR A 853 21.09 -9.31 -6.73
C THR A 853 20.09 -10.29 -7.34
N PRO A 854 19.66 -11.38 -6.67
CA PRO A 854 18.69 -12.31 -7.24
C PRO A 854 17.36 -11.64 -7.60
N LEU A 855 16.84 -10.78 -6.71
CA LEU A 855 15.61 -10.04 -6.94
C LEU A 855 15.73 -9.10 -8.14
N LYS A 856 16.83 -8.35 -8.23
CA LYS A 856 17.09 -7.47 -9.36
C LYS A 856 17.21 -8.25 -10.68
N ALA A 857 17.86 -9.41 -10.65
CA ALA A 857 18.00 -10.26 -11.82
C ALA A 857 16.66 -10.88 -12.26
N GLU A 858 15.76 -11.18 -11.33
CA GLU A 858 14.40 -11.64 -11.63
C GLU A 858 13.59 -10.56 -12.38
N LEU A 859 13.60 -9.31 -11.89
CA LEU A 859 12.93 -8.20 -12.58
C LEU A 859 13.50 -7.94 -13.98
N LEU A 860 14.83 -8.00 -14.13
CA LEU A 860 15.50 -7.88 -15.41
C LEU A 860 15.12 -9.01 -16.36
N LEU A 861 15.03 -10.24 -15.86
CA LEU A 861 14.65 -11.40 -16.66
C LEU A 861 13.24 -11.26 -17.23
N ILE A 862 12.28 -10.77 -16.44
CA ILE A 862 10.90 -10.53 -16.93
C ILE A 862 10.92 -9.56 -18.12
N ARG A 863 11.56 -8.39 -17.97
CA ARG A 863 11.64 -7.38 -19.04
C ARG A 863 12.41 -7.85 -20.27
N LEU A 864 13.48 -8.62 -20.08
CA LEU A 864 14.25 -9.17 -21.20
C LEU A 864 13.42 -10.18 -21.99
N ARG A 865 12.69 -11.08 -21.31
CA ARG A 865 11.83 -12.06 -21.97
C ARG A 865 10.68 -11.41 -22.73
N GLN A 866 9.98 -10.45 -22.10
CA GLN A 866 8.89 -9.69 -22.74
C GLN A 866 9.40 -8.90 -23.95
N GLY A 867 10.50 -8.16 -23.80
CA GLY A 867 11.09 -7.38 -24.90
C GLY A 867 11.58 -8.26 -26.06
N HIS A 868 12.12 -9.45 -25.75
CA HIS A 868 12.52 -10.42 -26.77
C HIS A 868 11.32 -11.01 -27.52
N GLN A 869 10.23 -11.33 -26.83
CA GLN A 869 9.00 -11.82 -27.47
C GLN A 869 8.36 -10.75 -28.36
N ASP A 870 8.29 -9.51 -27.90
CA ASP A 870 7.82 -8.37 -28.71
C ASP A 870 8.66 -8.23 -29.99
N TRP A 871 9.98 -8.34 -29.85
CA TRP A 871 10.90 -8.31 -30.98
C TRP A 871 10.64 -9.47 -31.95
N GLN A 872 10.46 -10.70 -31.45
CA GLN A 872 10.15 -11.88 -32.28
C GLN A 872 8.82 -11.74 -33.04
N ARG A 873 7.79 -11.18 -32.42
CA ARG A 873 6.46 -10.98 -33.02
C ARG A 873 6.42 -9.88 -34.08
N ALA A 874 7.28 -8.87 -33.96
CA ALA A 874 7.31 -7.75 -34.89
C ALA A 874 7.79 -8.15 -36.30
N THR A 875 7.22 -7.49 -37.31
CA THR A 875 7.62 -7.59 -38.71
C THR A 875 9.00 -6.98 -38.95
N GLU A 876 9.63 -7.34 -40.07
CA GLU A 876 10.92 -6.76 -40.45
C GLU A 876 10.82 -5.24 -40.65
N GLY A 877 9.76 -4.75 -41.29
CA GLY A 877 9.51 -3.32 -41.48
C GLY A 877 9.39 -2.53 -40.17
N GLU A 878 8.69 -3.07 -39.16
CA GLU A 878 8.62 -2.43 -37.83
C GLU A 878 10.00 -2.35 -37.15
N ARG A 879 10.84 -3.38 -37.29
CA ARG A 879 12.20 -3.41 -36.73
C ARG A 879 13.11 -2.42 -37.45
N GLU A 880 13.04 -2.34 -38.77
CA GLU A 880 13.79 -1.37 -39.58
C GLU A 880 13.40 0.07 -39.28
N GLU A 881 12.11 0.33 -39.05
CA GLU A 881 11.60 1.65 -38.70
C GLU A 881 12.19 2.17 -37.39
N VAL A 882 12.35 1.31 -36.38
CA VAL A 882 13.05 1.66 -35.13
C VAL A 882 14.49 2.07 -35.40
N VAL A 883 15.20 1.32 -36.23
CA VAL A 883 16.60 1.60 -36.60
C VAL A 883 16.69 2.92 -37.37
N ARG A 884 15.77 3.17 -38.29
CA ARG A 884 15.68 4.40 -39.07
C ARG A 884 15.47 5.62 -38.16
N ARG A 885 14.49 5.55 -37.24
CA ARG A 885 14.21 6.60 -36.25
C ARG A 885 15.41 6.86 -35.35
N TRP A 886 16.13 5.82 -34.92
CA TRP A 886 17.34 5.97 -34.12
C TRP A 886 18.47 6.69 -34.86
N LYS A 887 18.72 6.34 -36.13
CA LYS A 887 19.74 7.03 -36.94
C LYS A 887 19.38 8.50 -37.18
N ALA A 888 18.09 8.82 -37.28
CA ALA A 888 17.61 10.19 -37.44
C ALA A 888 17.85 11.07 -36.19
N LEU A 889 17.99 10.48 -35.00
CA LEU A 889 18.17 11.19 -33.74
C LEU A 889 19.51 11.96 -33.64
N LYS A 890 20.50 11.71 -34.54
CA LYS A 890 21.86 12.31 -34.49
C LYS A 890 22.48 12.30 -33.07
N LEU A 891 22.22 11.24 -32.29
CA LEU A 891 22.69 11.05 -30.91
C LEU A 891 24.11 10.47 -30.79
#